data_AF-C4JNU8-F1
#
_entry.id   AF-C4JNU8-F1
#
_cell.length_a   1.000
_cell.length_b   1.000
_cell.length_c   1.000
_cell.angle_alpha   90.00
_cell.angle_beta   90.00
_cell.angle_gamma   90.00
#
_symmetry.space_group_name_H-M   'P 1'
#
loop_
_entity.id
_entity.type
_entity.pdbx_description
1 polymer ?
#
loop_
_entity_poly.entity_id
_entity_poly.type
_entity_poly.pdbx_seq_one_letter_code
_entity_poly.pdbx_strand_id
1 'polypeptide(L)'
;MAATDALPKTLKSITETKLKELSKQQALFESRKSAVYEEAAKQTSLEDKVRVLLEGVTRLKGFPDDGLDTTDKEDDAVLRSGGDRVSARHAYWNIRRDLVQRKFDSSISDAKLKLFEEELRKQLNFISAKHEHALFFNRLVTEWLTNPRNPVPEIAKDNNSDVSYEQLERKEAHEQRTEWERLVFEPRQTDSAAIEGYLTKLFGQSRLSEQALKDLRKRVKLSSKDFLTKDDHFTVDSLKWVIRGVISKDILSPNKVTILREFLVNDEVAQEVADVLNVRMAQLDTWSWSGQPIMVEMRRHLNGKYRAYMDEDILDAIFLHYIGVKWSITFKELFTAIIHSHGWKRQSKNIPKDDLERRKYFLYEEDGENRDNYNIVGERRRAFLETYFMCQLPSDVDSIPVYNEDSQADDQKKSFVDLKHSLLHLVMAEIWLNKALYGEVTVVQSDFRWFGPSLPHTTLLSVLEFFHVPKIWIDFFRRFLDTPLKFVQDGDDGPVRIRKNGVPLSHSISDWLGEVTLFCLDFSVNQNANGLLLYRLHDDFWFWGQEQDCAKAWKSVNEFCDVMGLEINHEKTGAARLYLNKSHKKEFSDDSESDSNVDQRPDSSTVSVTEPASLPRGDIRWGFLKLDESTGRFEVDQSQVDVHIQELRRQLAACKSTFSWVQAWNTYMARFISNNFGKPAFCLGRPHIEMVLSTLKRIERELFAVDGDASPGSAADYLRLAIAKKFNLSELPDGFFYFPEEYGGLALTNPFVSLISMREGIKTTPERILRDAFIAEDKEYAAAKEKYEKQGPNRTSLGLISSATPRSRFSSPGTQFMSRDEYVKHSESTSLYLKRAYQLLLQQPEEVSAAFTPELQNAISKNEAIKSLPVDWYSMSSYSKSIVDLYSSGMINKYGSLAAVEDKTLPLGVVKILKREKHFQKSSDLTGLKYSTRRVLQDFQDDGVRYLELRTTPRESQKYGVSKEQYVTTVLDVIEEFKNDRMSTYLLLSIDRTKSATNALEVVDLAIKYQHRGVVGVELGGDPSKGDVSIFASAFKRARDHGLHITLHFAETAFSACSTELKTLLSFQPERLGHVIHVPDSFKEEIARRKLGLELCLSCNVHAKLIQGGFPDHHFGYWRNQDCPVILCVRLPATY
;
A
#
# COMPACT_ATOMS: atom_id res chain seq x y z
N MET A 1 22.93 -9.89 -28.08
CA MET A 1 21.66 -10.65 -27.98
C MET A 1 22.00 -12.13 -27.81
N ALA A 2 21.58 -12.82 -26.73
CA ALA A 2 21.35 -14.30 -26.66
C ALA A 2 21.16 -14.89 -25.22
N ALA A 3 21.61 -14.27 -24.13
CA ALA A 3 21.65 -14.92 -22.79
C ALA A 3 20.61 -14.45 -21.75
N THR A 4 19.72 -13.52 -22.07
CA THR A 4 18.64 -13.04 -21.18
C THR A 4 17.44 -14.00 -21.06
N ASP A 5 17.47 -15.14 -21.76
CA ASP A 5 16.32 -16.04 -21.88
C ASP A 5 16.40 -17.31 -21.01
N ALA A 6 17.46 -17.56 -20.23
CA ALA A 6 17.68 -18.89 -19.63
C ALA A 6 16.62 -19.31 -18.59
N LEU A 7 16.18 -18.39 -17.71
CA LEU A 7 15.13 -18.66 -16.73
C LEU A 7 13.75 -18.79 -17.41
N PRO A 8 13.32 -17.86 -18.29
CA PRO A 8 12.13 -18.07 -19.12
C PRO A 8 12.17 -19.35 -19.96
N LYS A 9 13.31 -19.73 -20.54
CA LYS A 9 13.49 -20.99 -21.30
C LYS A 9 13.38 -22.24 -20.43
N THR A 10 13.95 -22.20 -19.21
CA THR A 10 13.85 -23.32 -18.26
C THR A 10 12.42 -23.47 -17.74
N LEU A 11 11.79 -22.37 -17.35
CA LEU A 11 10.38 -22.35 -16.95
C LEU A 11 9.47 -22.79 -18.11
N LYS A 12 9.79 -22.39 -19.34
CA LYS A 12 9.09 -22.83 -20.55
C LYS A 12 9.23 -24.33 -20.77
N SER A 13 10.44 -24.90 -20.67
CA SER A 13 10.67 -26.34 -20.81
C SER A 13 9.95 -27.18 -19.73
N ILE A 14 9.91 -26.70 -18.48
CA ILE A 14 9.17 -27.36 -17.39
C ILE A 14 7.67 -27.30 -17.68
N THR A 15 7.17 -26.13 -18.08
CA THR A 15 5.74 -25.92 -18.41
C THR A 15 5.32 -26.78 -19.60
N GLU A 16 6.14 -26.87 -20.66
CA GLU A 16 5.90 -27.72 -21.83
C GLU A 16 5.89 -29.21 -21.48
N THR A 17 6.79 -29.66 -20.59
CA THR A 17 6.81 -31.06 -20.13
C THR A 17 5.57 -31.39 -19.32
N LYS A 18 5.16 -30.49 -18.39
CA LYS A 18 3.94 -30.63 -17.61
C LYS A 18 2.70 -30.65 -18.51
N LEU A 19 2.67 -29.80 -19.54
CA LEU A 19 1.60 -29.76 -20.53
C LEU A 19 1.47 -31.09 -21.30
N LYS A 20 2.59 -31.69 -21.72
CA LYS A 20 2.59 -32.99 -22.41
C LYS A 20 2.03 -34.10 -21.52
N GLU A 21 2.43 -34.14 -20.25
CA GLU A 21 1.96 -35.16 -19.32
C GLU A 21 0.47 -34.99 -18.98
N LEU A 22 0.03 -33.76 -18.71
CA LEU A 22 -1.39 -33.45 -18.50
C LEU A 22 -2.24 -33.81 -19.74
N SER A 23 -1.71 -33.61 -20.94
CA SER A 23 -2.43 -33.94 -22.18
C SER A 23 -2.62 -35.46 -22.33
N LYS A 24 -1.63 -36.26 -21.94
CA LYS A 24 -1.76 -37.73 -21.91
C LYS A 24 -2.79 -38.17 -20.88
N GLN A 25 -2.76 -37.58 -19.69
CA GLN A 25 -3.72 -37.89 -18.61
C GLN A 25 -5.15 -37.55 -19.04
N GLN A 26 -5.37 -36.40 -19.67
CA GLN A 26 -6.67 -36.03 -20.23
C GLN A 26 -7.12 -37.03 -21.30
N ALA A 27 -6.27 -37.35 -22.27
CA ALA A 27 -6.63 -38.29 -23.34
C ALA A 27 -6.99 -39.68 -22.79
N LEU A 28 -6.25 -40.16 -21.78
CA LEU A 28 -6.54 -41.41 -21.10
C LEU A 28 -7.85 -41.35 -20.31
N PHE A 29 -8.12 -40.23 -19.63
CA PHE A 29 -9.37 -40.02 -18.90
C PHE A 29 -10.57 -40.00 -19.85
N GLU A 30 -10.52 -39.24 -20.95
CA GLU A 30 -11.61 -39.17 -21.95
C GLU A 30 -11.87 -40.54 -22.60
N SER A 31 -10.81 -41.27 -22.95
CA SER A 31 -10.97 -42.64 -23.47
C SER A 31 -11.69 -43.55 -22.48
N ARG A 32 -11.35 -43.49 -21.18
CA ARG A 32 -12.01 -44.30 -20.14
C ARG A 32 -13.43 -43.82 -19.86
N LYS A 33 -13.68 -42.50 -19.86
CA LYS A 33 -15.03 -41.91 -19.72
C LYS A 33 -15.95 -42.37 -20.86
N SER A 34 -15.47 -42.35 -22.10
CA SER A 34 -16.21 -42.88 -23.26
C SER A 34 -16.51 -44.37 -23.09
N ALA A 35 -15.53 -45.18 -22.66
CA ALA A 35 -15.76 -46.60 -22.39
C ALA A 35 -16.84 -46.84 -21.31
N VAL A 36 -16.86 -46.04 -20.24
CA VAL A 36 -17.90 -46.10 -19.20
C VAL A 36 -19.28 -45.72 -19.75
N TYR A 37 -19.37 -44.68 -20.59
CA TYR A 37 -20.62 -44.29 -21.23
C TYR A 37 -21.14 -45.31 -22.24
N GLU A 38 -20.26 -45.88 -23.05
CA GLU A 38 -20.60 -46.97 -23.97
C GLU A 38 -21.09 -48.20 -23.22
N GLU A 39 -20.44 -48.57 -22.11
CA GLU A 39 -20.84 -49.72 -21.31
C GLU A 39 -22.17 -49.49 -20.59
N ALA A 40 -22.42 -48.28 -20.08
CA ALA A 40 -23.71 -47.90 -19.53
C ALA A 40 -24.81 -47.91 -20.60
N ALA A 41 -24.51 -47.48 -21.84
CA ALA A 41 -25.47 -47.47 -22.94
C ALA A 41 -25.92 -48.88 -23.38
N LYS A 42 -25.07 -49.90 -23.20
CA LYS A 42 -25.39 -51.30 -23.51
C LYS A 42 -26.37 -51.95 -22.53
N GLN A 43 -26.56 -51.38 -21.34
CA GLN A 43 -27.45 -51.94 -20.31
C GLN A 43 -28.92 -51.60 -20.62
N THR A 44 -29.82 -52.55 -20.38
CA THR A 44 -31.27 -52.40 -20.62
C THR A 44 -32.03 -51.89 -19.39
N SER A 45 -31.60 -52.26 -18.17
CA SER A 45 -32.18 -51.80 -16.91
C SER A 45 -31.57 -50.48 -16.43
N LEU A 46 -32.39 -49.58 -15.87
CA LEU A 46 -31.92 -48.32 -15.26
C LEU A 46 -31.01 -48.57 -14.04
N GLU A 47 -31.25 -49.64 -13.29
CA GLU A 47 -30.41 -50.04 -12.14
C GLU A 47 -28.99 -50.42 -12.57
N ASP A 48 -28.88 -51.20 -13.65
CA ASP A 48 -27.58 -51.62 -14.21
C ASP A 48 -26.82 -50.44 -14.82
N LYS A 49 -27.53 -49.47 -15.43
CA LYS A 49 -26.93 -48.22 -15.92
C LYS A 49 -26.31 -47.40 -14.80
N VAL A 50 -27.04 -47.18 -13.72
CA VAL A 50 -26.55 -46.42 -12.56
C VAL A 50 -25.39 -47.16 -11.90
N ARG A 51 -25.42 -48.50 -11.81
CA ARG A 51 -24.29 -49.31 -11.32
C ARG A 51 -23.02 -49.09 -12.15
N VAL A 52 -23.10 -49.24 -13.47
CA VAL A 52 -21.93 -49.08 -14.36
C VAL A 52 -21.35 -47.68 -14.27
N LEU A 53 -22.20 -46.66 -14.20
CA LEU A 53 -21.77 -45.26 -14.02
C LEU A 53 -21.12 -45.02 -12.65
N LEU A 54 -21.68 -45.61 -11.58
CA LEU A 54 -21.15 -45.48 -10.23
C LEU A 54 -19.75 -46.10 -10.14
N GLU A 55 -19.59 -47.34 -10.62
CA GLU A 55 -18.31 -48.05 -10.66
C GLU A 55 -17.29 -47.33 -11.56
N GLY A 56 -17.75 -46.76 -12.67
CA GLY A 56 -16.91 -45.95 -13.55
C GLY A 56 -16.40 -44.68 -12.86
N VAL A 57 -17.29 -43.94 -12.18
CA VAL A 57 -16.94 -42.72 -11.43
C VAL A 57 -15.98 -43.01 -10.28
N THR A 58 -16.25 -44.01 -9.45
CA THR A 58 -15.40 -44.34 -8.30
C THR A 58 -14.03 -44.83 -8.74
N ARG A 59 -13.95 -45.66 -9.79
CA ARG A 59 -12.68 -46.11 -10.37
C ARG A 59 -11.86 -44.96 -10.95
N LEU A 60 -12.50 -44.02 -11.66
CA LEU A 60 -11.81 -42.87 -12.25
C LEU A 60 -11.35 -41.83 -11.23
N LYS A 61 -12.03 -41.73 -10.08
CA LYS A 61 -11.61 -40.90 -8.94
C LYS A 61 -10.57 -41.57 -8.02
N GLY A 62 -10.16 -42.81 -8.31
CA GLY A 62 -9.13 -43.52 -7.54
C GLY A 62 -9.64 -44.31 -6.33
N PHE A 63 -10.94 -44.64 -6.30
CA PHE A 63 -11.57 -45.47 -5.27
C PHE A 63 -12.18 -46.74 -5.90
N PRO A 64 -11.36 -47.66 -6.44
CA PRO A 64 -11.85 -48.83 -7.16
C PRO A 64 -12.66 -49.79 -6.26
N ASP A 65 -12.37 -49.80 -4.96
CA ASP A 65 -13.01 -50.68 -3.96
C ASP A 65 -14.41 -50.19 -3.51
N ASP A 66 -14.83 -48.99 -3.96
CA ASP A 66 -16.15 -48.43 -3.64
C ASP A 66 -17.25 -48.88 -4.63
N GLY A 67 -16.91 -49.70 -5.65
CA GLY A 67 -17.86 -50.34 -6.55
C GLY A 67 -18.77 -51.37 -5.86
N LEU A 68 -19.83 -51.87 -6.53
CA LEU A 68 -20.69 -52.90 -5.95
C LEU A 68 -19.89 -54.19 -5.69
N ASP A 69 -20.03 -54.71 -4.48
CA ASP A 69 -19.21 -55.79 -3.89
C ASP A 69 -18.93 -56.97 -4.81
N THR A 70 -17.66 -57.36 -4.90
CA THR A 70 -17.26 -58.69 -5.31
C THR A 70 -16.57 -59.36 -4.13
N THR A 71 -17.34 -60.16 -3.40
CA THR A 71 -16.97 -61.09 -2.30
C THR A 71 -16.80 -60.49 -0.90
N ASP A 72 -17.65 -60.99 0.01
CA ASP A 72 -17.53 -60.90 1.47
C ASP A 72 -16.11 -61.28 1.93
N LYS A 73 -15.24 -60.29 2.14
CA LYS A 73 -13.98 -60.48 2.86
C LYS A 73 -14.05 -59.70 4.16
N GLU A 74 -13.95 -60.44 5.26
CA GLU A 74 -14.13 -60.05 6.66
C GLU A 74 -13.09 -59.06 7.22
N ASP A 75 -12.59 -58.08 6.44
CA ASP A 75 -11.70 -57.03 6.95
C ASP A 75 -12.41 -55.67 6.97
N ASP A 76 -13.47 -55.59 7.78
CA ASP A 76 -14.24 -54.38 8.08
C ASP A 76 -13.49 -53.37 9.00
N ALA A 77 -12.15 -53.48 9.08
CA ALA A 77 -11.31 -52.73 10.00
C ALA A 77 -10.93 -51.32 9.49
N VAL A 78 -11.25 -50.95 8.25
CA VAL A 78 -10.80 -49.67 7.63
C VAL A 78 -11.78 -48.51 7.87
N LEU A 79 -12.97 -48.73 8.44
CA LEU A 79 -14.04 -47.73 8.50
C LEU A 79 -14.11 -46.88 9.78
N ARG A 80 -13.04 -46.80 10.58
CA ARG A 80 -12.96 -45.91 11.76
C ARG A 80 -11.74 -44.99 11.76
N SER A 81 -11.53 -44.22 10.69
CA SER A 81 -10.70 -43.01 10.77
C SER A 81 -11.61 -41.79 10.83
N GLY A 82 -11.81 -41.26 12.03
CA GLY A 82 -12.49 -39.99 12.26
C GLY A 82 -11.73 -38.85 11.60
N GLY A 83 -12.37 -38.24 10.61
CA GLY A 83 -11.86 -37.05 9.93
C GLY A 83 -12.47 -36.91 8.56
N ASP A 84 -13.51 -36.09 8.44
CA ASP A 84 -13.80 -35.09 7.40
C ASP A 84 -13.68 -35.40 5.88
N ARG A 85 -13.14 -36.56 5.47
CA ARG A 85 -13.02 -37.11 4.11
C ARG A 85 -14.24 -37.93 3.68
N VAL A 86 -15.28 -37.94 4.50
CA VAL A 86 -16.35 -38.94 4.40
C VAL A 86 -17.52 -38.47 3.52
N SER A 87 -17.69 -37.16 3.27
CA SER A 87 -18.87 -36.57 2.60
C SER A 87 -19.12 -37.06 1.15
N ALA A 88 -18.14 -36.96 0.24
CA ALA A 88 -18.33 -37.38 -1.15
C ALA A 88 -18.43 -38.91 -1.28
N ARG A 89 -17.69 -39.65 -0.45
CA ARG A 89 -17.74 -41.11 -0.36
C ARG A 89 -19.08 -41.60 0.19
N HIS A 90 -19.68 -40.88 1.14
CA HIS A 90 -21.05 -41.15 1.62
C HIS A 90 -22.11 -40.97 0.53
N ALA A 91 -21.92 -40.04 -0.42
CA ALA A 91 -22.87 -39.89 -1.52
C ALA A 91 -22.86 -41.15 -2.41
N TYR A 92 -21.69 -41.66 -2.78
CA TYR A 92 -21.56 -42.92 -3.52
C TYR A 92 -22.04 -44.13 -2.72
N TRP A 93 -21.73 -44.16 -1.42
CA TRP A 93 -22.25 -45.16 -0.49
C TRP A 93 -23.78 -45.17 -0.46
N ASN A 94 -24.42 -44.00 -0.38
CA ASN A 94 -25.87 -43.88 -0.33
C ASN A 94 -26.49 -44.32 -1.66
N ILE A 95 -25.90 -43.96 -2.81
CA ILE A 95 -26.34 -44.46 -4.12
C ILE A 95 -26.22 -46.00 -4.18
N ARG A 96 -25.09 -46.57 -3.71
CA ARG A 96 -24.88 -48.02 -3.63
C ARG A 96 -25.90 -48.71 -2.73
N ARG A 97 -26.11 -48.19 -1.51
CA ARG A 97 -27.09 -48.72 -0.56
C ARG A 97 -28.50 -48.67 -1.15
N ASP A 98 -28.87 -47.56 -1.77
CA ASP A 98 -30.19 -47.39 -2.38
C ASP A 98 -30.36 -48.35 -3.58
N LEU A 99 -29.31 -48.64 -4.37
CA LEU A 99 -29.34 -49.68 -5.42
C LEU A 99 -29.53 -51.09 -4.85
N VAL A 100 -28.92 -51.41 -3.70
CA VAL A 100 -29.13 -52.70 -3.03
C VAL A 100 -30.52 -52.78 -2.41
N GLN A 101 -30.95 -51.72 -1.73
CA GLN A 101 -32.26 -51.61 -1.09
C GLN A 101 -33.40 -51.74 -2.11
N ARG A 102 -33.25 -51.19 -3.31
CA ARG A 102 -34.24 -51.29 -4.40
C ARG A 102 -34.61 -52.73 -4.77
N LYS A 103 -33.69 -53.69 -4.58
CA LYS A 103 -33.92 -55.12 -4.80
C LYS A 103 -34.95 -55.71 -3.84
N PHE A 104 -35.13 -55.08 -2.68
CA PHE A 104 -35.99 -55.55 -1.59
C PHE A 104 -37.09 -54.54 -1.19
N ASP A 105 -37.00 -53.29 -1.64
CA ASP A 105 -37.87 -52.16 -1.28
C ASP A 105 -38.38 -51.44 -2.53
N SER A 106 -39.69 -51.55 -2.78
CA SER A 106 -40.36 -50.92 -3.92
C SER A 106 -40.60 -49.41 -3.76
N SER A 107 -40.26 -48.81 -2.62
CA SER A 107 -40.43 -47.36 -2.38
C SER A 107 -39.41 -46.49 -3.12
N ILE A 108 -38.31 -47.09 -3.61
CA ILE A 108 -37.29 -46.40 -4.41
C ILE A 108 -37.77 -46.31 -5.86
N SER A 109 -38.17 -45.11 -6.29
CA SER A 109 -38.73 -44.88 -7.62
C SER A 109 -37.68 -44.76 -8.73
N ASP A 110 -38.08 -45.04 -9.97
CA ASP A 110 -37.24 -44.83 -11.15
C ASP A 110 -36.83 -43.35 -11.33
N ALA A 111 -37.64 -42.41 -10.82
CA ALA A 111 -37.28 -40.99 -10.82
C ALA A 111 -36.03 -40.72 -9.97
N LYS A 112 -35.87 -41.41 -8.83
CA LYS A 112 -34.68 -41.29 -7.98
C LYS A 112 -33.44 -41.90 -8.64
N LEU A 113 -33.59 -43.02 -9.35
CA LEU A 113 -32.50 -43.63 -10.13
C LEU A 113 -32.06 -42.74 -11.31
N LYS A 114 -32.99 -42.06 -12.00
CA LYS A 114 -32.66 -41.07 -13.04
C LYS A 114 -31.85 -39.90 -12.49
N LEU A 115 -32.20 -39.40 -11.30
CA LEU A 115 -31.41 -38.36 -10.61
C LEU A 115 -29.99 -38.82 -10.29
N PHE A 116 -29.81 -40.08 -9.87
CA PHE A 116 -28.48 -40.65 -9.65
C PHE A 116 -27.68 -40.80 -10.96
N GLU A 117 -28.33 -41.25 -12.03
CA GLU A 117 -27.71 -41.31 -13.36
C GLU A 117 -27.23 -39.92 -13.81
N GLU A 118 -28.09 -38.91 -13.73
CA GLU A 118 -27.76 -37.52 -14.10
C GLU A 118 -26.60 -36.97 -13.26
N GLU A 119 -26.63 -37.18 -11.94
CA GLU A 119 -25.58 -36.74 -11.02
C GLU A 119 -24.22 -37.39 -11.34
N LEU A 120 -24.19 -38.72 -11.55
CA LEU A 120 -22.95 -39.44 -11.88
C LEU A 120 -22.38 -38.99 -13.24
N ARG A 121 -23.23 -38.77 -14.24
CA ARG A 121 -22.81 -38.22 -15.54
C ARG A 121 -22.26 -36.81 -15.40
N LYS A 122 -22.93 -35.96 -14.62
CA LYS A 122 -22.51 -34.59 -14.33
C LYS A 122 -21.12 -34.56 -13.68
N GLN A 123 -20.85 -35.48 -12.76
CA GLN A 123 -19.53 -35.57 -12.11
C GLN A 123 -18.41 -35.97 -13.07
N LEU A 124 -18.65 -36.88 -14.02
CA LEU A 124 -17.67 -37.20 -15.06
C LEU A 124 -17.39 -36.00 -15.97
N ASN A 125 -18.42 -35.20 -16.27
CA ASN A 125 -18.27 -33.97 -17.05
C ASN A 125 -17.52 -32.89 -16.27
N PHE A 126 -17.71 -32.78 -14.95
CA PHE A 126 -16.91 -31.89 -14.12
C PHE A 126 -15.42 -32.25 -14.17
N ILE A 127 -15.05 -33.52 -13.99
CA ILE A 127 -13.64 -33.95 -14.04
C ILE A 127 -13.01 -33.63 -15.40
N SER A 128 -13.75 -33.90 -16.49
CA SER A 128 -13.38 -33.55 -17.86
C SER A 128 -13.10 -32.03 -18.00
N ALA A 129 -14.02 -31.18 -17.55
CA ALA A 129 -13.87 -29.73 -17.58
C ALA A 129 -12.67 -29.23 -16.75
N LYS A 130 -12.36 -29.87 -15.61
CA LYS A 130 -11.15 -29.55 -14.81
C LYS A 130 -9.86 -29.86 -15.57
N HIS A 131 -9.78 -31.01 -16.23
CA HIS A 131 -8.59 -31.35 -17.03
C HIS A 131 -8.39 -30.38 -18.20
N GLU A 132 -9.46 -30.01 -18.91
CA GLU A 132 -9.43 -29.01 -19.97
C GLU A 132 -8.93 -27.66 -19.45
N HIS A 133 -9.45 -27.22 -18.30
CA HIS A 133 -9.06 -25.97 -17.67
C HIS A 133 -7.58 -25.97 -17.26
N ALA A 134 -7.10 -27.06 -16.67
CA ALA A 134 -5.69 -27.19 -16.27
C ALA A 134 -4.75 -27.03 -17.47
N LEU A 135 -5.08 -27.69 -18.59
CA LEU A 135 -4.31 -27.56 -19.83
C LEU A 135 -4.35 -26.15 -20.39
N PHE A 136 -5.54 -25.56 -20.43
CA PHE A 136 -5.72 -24.19 -20.89
C PHE A 136 -4.92 -23.18 -20.06
N PHE A 137 -4.98 -23.27 -18.73
CA PHE A 137 -4.22 -22.38 -17.84
C PHE A 137 -2.70 -22.50 -18.05
N ASN A 138 -2.19 -23.72 -18.24
CA ASN A 138 -0.77 -23.93 -18.57
C ASN A 138 -0.39 -23.32 -19.94
N ARG A 139 -1.31 -23.29 -20.92
CA ARG A 139 -1.09 -22.60 -22.20
C ARG A 139 -0.98 -21.08 -22.01
N LEU A 140 -1.79 -20.46 -21.14
CA LEU A 140 -1.67 -19.03 -20.81
C LEU A 140 -0.32 -18.69 -20.17
N VAL A 141 0.18 -19.54 -19.28
CA VAL A 141 1.52 -19.35 -18.68
C VAL A 141 2.62 -19.52 -19.71
N THR A 142 2.47 -20.46 -20.65
CA THR A 142 3.42 -20.65 -21.76
C THR A 142 3.44 -19.44 -22.71
N GLU A 143 2.28 -18.86 -23.00
CA GLU A 143 2.15 -17.61 -23.75
C GLU A 143 2.91 -16.47 -23.06
N TRP A 144 2.74 -16.33 -21.74
CA TRP A 144 3.43 -15.31 -20.97
C TRP A 144 4.95 -15.52 -20.95
N LEU A 145 5.41 -16.76 -20.78
CA LEU A 145 6.84 -17.11 -20.83
C LEU A 145 7.48 -16.93 -22.21
N THR A 146 6.69 -17.02 -23.29
CA THR A 146 7.17 -16.79 -24.66
C THR A 146 7.28 -15.30 -24.97
N ASN A 147 6.48 -14.46 -24.30
CA ASN A 147 6.54 -13.00 -24.39
C ASN A 147 6.68 -12.37 -22.98
N PRO A 148 7.77 -12.62 -22.24
CA PRO A 148 7.90 -12.22 -20.83
C PRO A 148 8.13 -10.71 -20.67
N ARG A 149 8.57 -10.04 -21.74
CA ARG A 149 8.82 -8.59 -21.73
C ARG A 149 7.50 -7.83 -21.86
N ASN A 150 7.03 -7.28 -20.75
CA ASN A 150 6.44 -5.95 -20.80
C ASN A 150 7.60 -4.95 -20.77
N PRO A 151 7.82 -4.16 -21.83
CA PRO A 151 8.63 -2.95 -21.65
C PRO A 151 7.95 -2.12 -20.55
N VAL A 152 8.71 -1.66 -19.54
CA VAL A 152 8.51 -0.27 -19.13
C VAL A 152 8.64 0.52 -20.42
N PRO A 153 7.73 1.44 -20.78
CA PRO A 153 7.85 2.15 -22.04
C PRO A 153 9.13 3.00 -22.05
N GLU A 154 10.24 2.39 -22.44
CA GLU A 154 11.11 2.97 -23.45
C GLU A 154 10.41 2.69 -24.77
N ILE A 155 10.02 3.77 -25.45
CA ILE A 155 9.44 3.71 -26.79
C ILE A 155 10.44 2.98 -27.68
N ALA A 156 10.11 1.74 -28.03
CA ALA A 156 10.81 1.03 -29.07
C ALA A 156 10.48 1.73 -30.39
N LYS A 157 11.47 2.44 -30.93
CA LYS A 157 11.49 2.98 -32.29
C LYS A 157 11.09 1.88 -33.27
N ASP A 158 9.96 2.02 -33.94
CA ASP A 158 9.64 1.24 -35.14
C ASP A 158 9.48 2.19 -36.32
N ASN A 159 10.27 1.93 -37.37
CA ASN A 159 10.67 2.87 -38.42
C ASN A 159 9.64 3.01 -39.56
N ASN A 160 8.32 2.91 -39.32
CA ASN A 160 7.37 2.98 -40.44
C ASN A 160 5.96 3.50 -40.12
N SER A 161 5.88 4.60 -39.37
CA SER A 161 4.76 5.54 -39.49
C SER A 161 5.25 6.95 -39.16
N ASP A 162 5.73 7.64 -40.19
CA ASP A 162 6.18 9.02 -40.14
C ASP A 162 5.09 9.95 -39.60
N VAL A 163 5.48 10.78 -38.63
CA VAL A 163 4.76 11.92 -38.01
C VAL A 163 3.70 11.57 -36.93
N SER A 164 4.07 11.62 -35.63
CA SER A 164 3.63 12.72 -34.73
C SER A 164 3.94 12.56 -33.21
N TYR A 165 4.35 11.43 -32.64
CA TYR A 165 4.40 11.28 -31.16
C TYR A 165 5.80 11.38 -30.52
N GLU A 166 6.85 10.76 -31.11
CA GLU A 166 8.24 10.94 -30.61
C GLU A 166 8.72 12.39 -30.70
N GLN A 167 8.25 13.13 -31.71
CA GLN A 167 8.53 14.56 -31.84
C GLN A 167 7.86 15.37 -30.74
N LEU A 168 6.63 15.01 -30.33
CA LEU A 168 5.92 15.68 -29.25
C LEU A 168 6.60 15.43 -27.89
N GLU A 169 6.99 14.20 -27.57
CA GLU A 169 7.65 13.91 -26.29
C GLU A 169 9.05 14.51 -26.19
N ARG A 170 9.85 14.46 -27.27
CA ARG A 170 11.16 15.13 -27.30
C ARG A 170 11.01 16.64 -27.22
N LYS A 171 9.97 17.20 -27.84
CA LYS A 171 9.66 18.62 -27.78
C LYS A 171 9.24 19.03 -26.36
N GLU A 172 8.34 18.28 -25.71
CA GLU A 172 7.90 18.56 -24.34
C GLU A 172 9.04 18.43 -23.33
N ALA A 173 9.87 17.38 -23.42
CA ALA A 173 11.05 17.22 -22.57
C ALA A 173 12.05 18.37 -22.74
N HIS A 174 12.25 18.83 -23.99
CA HIS A 174 13.12 19.95 -24.30
C HIS A 174 12.54 21.29 -23.82
N GLU A 175 11.25 21.52 -23.98
CA GLU A 175 10.55 22.71 -23.50
C GLU A 175 10.60 22.81 -21.97
N GLN A 176 10.29 21.72 -21.26
CA GLN A 176 10.36 21.69 -19.79
C GLN A 176 11.79 21.85 -19.28
N ARG A 177 12.79 21.26 -19.96
CA ARG A 177 14.20 21.49 -19.63
C ARG A 177 14.59 22.95 -19.85
N THR A 178 14.22 23.53 -20.98
CA THR A 178 14.56 24.92 -21.32
C THR A 178 13.98 25.90 -20.29
N GLU A 179 12.71 25.72 -19.91
CA GLU A 179 12.09 26.55 -18.89
C GLU A 179 12.73 26.36 -17.50
N TRP A 180 13.06 25.12 -17.14
CA TRP A 180 13.79 24.84 -15.90
C TRP A 180 15.17 25.51 -15.89
N GLU A 181 15.93 25.42 -16.99
CA GLU A 181 17.25 26.06 -17.10
C GLU A 181 17.17 27.58 -17.00
N ARG A 182 16.16 28.19 -17.63
CA ARG A 182 15.88 29.63 -17.52
C ARG A 182 15.63 30.01 -16.06
N LEU A 183 14.77 29.27 -15.37
CA LEU A 183 14.43 29.56 -13.98
C LEU A 183 15.59 29.36 -13.01
N VAL A 184 16.46 28.37 -13.22
CA VAL A 184 17.46 27.95 -12.23
C VAL A 184 18.82 28.62 -12.42
N PHE A 185 19.21 28.91 -13.65
CA PHE A 185 20.53 29.49 -13.96
C PHE A 185 20.52 31.00 -14.14
N GLU A 186 19.35 31.62 -14.37
CA GLU A 186 19.22 33.07 -14.38
C GLU A 186 18.99 33.58 -12.94
N PRO A 187 19.76 34.57 -12.47
CA PRO A 187 19.56 35.11 -11.14
C PRO A 187 18.24 35.89 -11.07
N ARG A 188 17.36 35.49 -10.14
CA ARG A 188 16.15 36.25 -9.77
C ARG A 188 16.38 36.92 -8.43
N GLN A 189 16.60 38.24 -8.45
CA GLN A 189 16.86 39.03 -7.25
C GLN A 189 15.55 39.64 -6.73
N THR A 190 15.29 39.45 -5.44
CA THR A 190 14.23 40.13 -4.69
C THR A 190 14.83 41.18 -3.76
N ASP A 191 14.03 42.16 -3.36
CA ASP A 191 14.49 43.24 -2.49
C ASP A 191 14.47 42.77 -1.02
N SER A 192 15.66 42.49 -0.48
CA SER A 192 15.86 42.09 0.92
C SER A 192 15.28 43.09 1.92
N ALA A 193 15.38 44.40 1.65
CA ALA A 193 14.84 45.42 2.54
C ALA A 193 13.31 45.46 2.49
N ALA A 194 12.72 45.24 1.31
CA ALA A 194 11.26 45.11 1.18
C ALA A 194 10.74 43.86 1.93
N ILE A 195 11.45 42.73 1.85
CA ILE A 195 11.12 41.50 2.58
C ILE A 195 11.18 41.73 4.10
N GLU A 196 12.28 42.30 4.60
CA GLU A 196 12.42 42.60 6.03
C GLU A 196 11.35 43.58 6.52
N GLY A 197 11.05 44.62 5.73
CA GLY A 197 10.01 45.61 6.02
C GLY A 197 8.61 44.97 6.08
N TYR A 198 8.29 44.11 5.11
CA TYR A 198 7.04 43.36 5.06
C TYR A 198 6.88 42.44 6.28
N LEU A 199 7.91 41.64 6.60
CA LEU A 199 7.86 40.72 7.74
C LEU A 199 7.81 41.47 9.09
N THR A 200 8.54 42.58 9.22
CA THR A 200 8.50 43.42 10.43
C THR A 200 7.10 43.99 10.65
N LYS A 201 6.45 44.50 9.58
CA LYS A 201 5.06 44.97 9.64
C LYS A 201 4.10 43.83 9.99
N LEU A 202 4.31 42.64 9.42
CA LEU A 202 3.46 41.48 9.63
C LEU A 202 3.47 41.01 11.10
N PHE A 203 4.64 40.84 11.70
CA PHE A 203 4.74 40.44 13.11
C PHE A 203 4.48 41.60 14.09
N GLY A 204 4.56 42.85 13.63
CA GLY A 204 4.28 44.06 14.41
C GLY A 204 2.80 44.43 14.56
N GLN A 205 1.86 43.65 14.04
CA GLN A 205 0.43 43.97 14.11
C GLN A 205 -0.15 43.97 15.53
N SER A 206 0.47 43.24 16.47
CA SER A 206 0.06 43.21 17.87
C SER A 206 1.27 43.06 18.80
N ARG A 207 1.12 43.49 20.06
CA ARG A 207 2.16 43.27 21.08
C ARG A 207 2.45 41.78 21.32
N LEU A 208 1.44 40.93 21.15
CA LEU A 208 1.53 39.49 21.38
C LEU A 208 2.28 38.78 20.22
N SER A 209 2.01 39.16 18.98
CA SER A 209 2.75 38.68 17.81
C SER A 209 4.20 39.16 17.81
N GLU A 210 4.44 40.41 18.22
CA GLU A 210 5.80 40.95 18.36
C GLU A 210 6.59 40.21 19.45
N GLN A 211 5.94 39.91 20.58
CA GLN A 211 6.55 39.11 21.65
C GLN A 211 6.84 37.67 21.18
N ALA A 212 5.91 37.04 20.47
CA ALA A 212 6.11 35.70 19.91
C ALA A 212 7.32 35.66 18.94
N LEU A 213 7.51 36.70 18.12
CA LEU A 213 8.69 36.82 17.25
C LEU A 213 9.99 37.00 18.06
N LYS A 214 9.98 37.79 19.15
CA LYS A 214 11.14 37.95 20.04
C LYS A 214 11.54 36.62 20.68
N ASP A 215 10.56 35.87 21.16
CA ASP A 215 10.77 34.56 21.77
C ASP A 215 11.26 33.53 20.75
N LEU A 216 10.68 33.52 19.53
CA LEU A 216 11.14 32.72 18.41
C LEU A 216 12.61 33.01 18.10
N ARG A 217 12.98 34.28 17.86
CA ARG A 217 14.35 34.69 17.53
C ARG A 217 15.35 34.32 18.63
N LYS A 218 14.95 34.41 19.90
CA LYS A 218 15.77 33.95 21.03
C LYS A 218 16.00 32.45 20.97
N ARG A 219 14.95 31.66 20.72
CA ARG A 219 15.05 30.20 20.60
C ARG A 219 15.84 29.77 19.37
N VAL A 220 15.67 30.41 18.21
CA VAL A 220 16.49 30.17 17.01
C VAL A 220 17.97 30.34 17.33
N LYS A 221 18.36 31.45 17.99
CA LYS A 221 19.76 31.69 18.39
C LYS A 221 20.30 30.61 19.33
N LEU A 222 19.51 30.18 20.31
CA LEU A 222 19.88 29.12 21.26
C LEU A 222 20.04 27.79 20.53
N SER A 223 19.02 27.33 19.80
CA SER A 223 19.05 26.08 19.05
C SER A 223 20.16 26.05 17.99
N SER A 224 20.44 27.18 17.33
CA SER A 224 21.54 27.28 16.36
C SER A 224 22.92 27.16 17.03
N LYS A 225 23.06 27.72 18.24
CA LYS A 225 24.29 27.62 19.03
C LYS A 225 24.48 26.18 19.49
N ASP A 226 23.44 25.57 20.06
CA ASP A 226 23.46 24.18 20.51
C ASP A 226 23.76 23.23 19.33
N PHE A 227 23.26 23.54 18.13
CA PHE A 227 23.53 22.78 16.92
C PHE A 227 24.95 23.01 16.33
N LEU A 228 25.69 24.04 16.76
CA LEU A 228 27.09 24.23 16.36
C LEU A 228 28.08 23.70 17.41
N THR A 229 27.71 23.72 18.69
CA THR A 229 28.59 23.34 19.80
C THR A 229 28.44 21.89 20.23
N LYS A 230 27.68 21.08 19.49
CA LYS A 230 27.50 19.67 19.83
C LYS A 230 28.70 18.88 19.30
N ASP A 231 29.33 18.11 20.18
CA ASP A 231 30.57 17.40 19.84
C ASP A 231 30.32 16.22 18.87
N ASP A 232 29.21 15.48 19.03
CA ASP A 232 28.89 14.30 18.23
C ASP A 232 27.61 14.48 17.39
N HIS A 233 27.73 15.01 16.17
CA HIS A 233 26.61 15.14 15.24
C HIS A 233 26.30 13.82 14.54
N PHE A 234 27.34 13.19 14.03
CA PHE A 234 27.29 11.93 13.32
C PHE A 234 27.75 10.82 14.25
N THR A 235 26.88 9.85 14.47
CA THR A 235 27.14 8.59 15.17
C THR A 235 26.67 7.47 14.27
N VAL A 236 27.05 6.22 14.55
CA VAL A 236 26.53 5.06 13.80
C VAL A 236 25.00 5.04 13.79
N ASP A 237 24.37 5.32 14.93
CA ASP A 237 22.90 5.41 15.02
C ASP A 237 22.33 6.55 14.19
N SER A 238 22.98 7.73 14.21
CA SER A 238 22.46 8.85 13.44
C SER A 238 22.61 8.62 11.93
N LEU A 239 23.70 7.98 11.50
CA LEU A 239 23.88 7.55 10.12
C LEU A 239 22.82 6.55 9.68
N LYS A 240 22.44 5.59 10.52
CA LYS A 240 21.43 4.59 10.15
C LYS A 240 20.11 5.21 9.73
N TRP A 241 19.58 6.19 10.47
CA TRP A 241 18.34 6.86 10.06
C TRP A 241 18.56 7.84 8.90
N VAL A 242 19.71 8.53 8.85
CA VAL A 242 20.02 9.46 7.75
C VAL A 242 20.09 8.71 6.42
N ILE A 243 20.78 7.58 6.38
CA ILE A 243 20.94 6.76 5.18
C ILE A 243 19.59 6.21 4.71
N ARG A 244 18.75 5.71 5.64
CA ARG A 244 17.38 5.28 5.30
C ARG A 244 16.57 6.44 4.69
N GLY A 245 16.72 7.64 5.24
CA GLY A 245 16.09 8.86 4.73
C GLY A 245 16.61 9.28 3.34
N VAL A 246 17.91 9.17 3.08
CA VAL A 246 18.50 9.44 1.75
C VAL A 246 17.97 8.45 0.71
N ILE A 247 17.91 7.15 1.05
CA ILE A 247 17.38 6.11 0.16
C ILE A 247 15.90 6.36 -0.18
N SER A 248 15.10 6.85 0.78
CA SER A 248 13.67 7.09 0.57
C SER A 248 13.35 8.32 -0.29
N LYS A 249 14.32 9.24 -0.47
CA LYS A 249 14.18 10.46 -1.28
C LYS A 249 14.49 10.26 -2.78
N ASP A 250 14.98 9.09 -3.17
CA ASP A 250 15.27 8.69 -4.57
C ASP A 250 16.20 9.67 -5.34
N ILE A 251 17.14 10.29 -4.62
CA ILE A 251 18.10 11.25 -5.20
C ILE A 251 19.29 10.55 -5.88
N LEU A 252 19.76 9.42 -5.35
CA LEU A 252 20.99 8.77 -5.80
C LEU A 252 20.78 7.69 -6.86
N SER A 253 21.80 7.45 -7.69
CA SER A 253 21.80 6.33 -8.63
C SER A 253 21.69 4.96 -7.94
N PRO A 254 21.16 3.91 -8.61
CA PRO A 254 20.98 2.58 -8.02
C PRO A 254 22.27 1.97 -7.45
N ASN A 255 23.43 2.31 -8.04
CA ASN A 255 24.74 1.85 -7.56
C ASN A 255 25.09 2.48 -6.22
N LYS A 256 24.90 3.79 -6.06
CA LYS A 256 25.14 4.51 -4.80
C LYS A 256 24.17 4.10 -3.70
N VAL A 257 22.91 3.78 -4.04
CA VAL A 257 21.94 3.23 -3.09
C VAL A 257 22.41 1.86 -2.53
N THR A 258 23.08 1.05 -3.35
CA THR A 258 23.67 -0.21 -2.86
C THR A 258 24.80 0.05 -1.87
N ILE A 259 25.69 0.99 -2.15
CA ILE A 259 26.79 1.39 -1.23
C ILE A 259 26.21 1.92 0.09
N LEU A 260 25.19 2.77 0.04
CA LEU A 260 24.49 3.24 1.23
C LEU A 260 23.90 2.10 2.07
N ARG A 261 23.32 1.09 1.42
CA ARG A 261 22.80 -0.09 2.14
C ARG A 261 23.92 -0.87 2.82
N GLU A 262 25.12 -0.90 2.26
CA GLU A 262 26.29 -1.51 2.90
C GLU A 262 26.72 -0.72 4.16
N PHE A 263 26.66 0.61 4.14
CA PHE A 263 26.92 1.44 5.32
C PHE A 263 25.93 1.19 6.46
N LEU A 264 24.69 0.77 6.18
CA LEU A 264 23.72 0.37 7.22
C LEU A 264 24.07 -0.94 7.91
N VAL A 265 24.92 -1.76 7.29
CA VAL A 265 25.26 -3.11 7.72
C VAL A 265 26.59 -3.11 8.47
N ASN A 266 27.54 -2.26 8.07
CA ASN A 266 28.89 -2.25 8.63
C ASN A 266 29.11 -1.06 9.57
N ASP A 267 28.98 -1.31 10.87
CA ASP A 267 29.14 -0.29 11.91
C ASP A 267 30.56 0.31 11.97
N GLU A 268 31.61 -0.44 11.58
CA GLU A 268 32.98 0.10 11.53
C GLU A 268 33.15 1.11 10.40
N VAL A 269 32.65 0.79 9.19
CA VAL A 269 32.64 1.73 8.07
C VAL A 269 31.72 2.92 8.36
N ALA A 270 30.57 2.66 9.00
CA ALA A 270 29.68 3.74 9.43
C ALA A 270 30.39 4.65 10.45
N GLN A 271 31.20 4.11 11.37
CA GLN A 271 31.96 4.92 12.31
C GLN A 271 33.00 5.79 11.59
N GLU A 272 33.77 5.24 10.64
CA GLU A 272 34.72 6.03 9.83
C GLU A 272 34.00 7.14 9.04
N VAL A 273 32.85 6.82 8.43
CA VAL A 273 32.02 7.82 7.75
C VAL A 273 31.52 8.89 8.73
N ALA A 274 31.10 8.49 9.94
CA ALA A 274 30.66 9.42 10.98
C ALA A 274 31.79 10.36 11.41
N ASP A 275 33.00 9.84 11.59
CA ASP A 275 34.17 10.62 11.97
C ASP A 275 34.53 11.65 10.89
N VAL A 276 34.54 11.24 9.61
CA VAL A 276 34.75 12.14 8.46
C VAL A 276 33.68 13.24 8.42
N LEU A 277 32.41 12.89 8.65
CA LEU A 277 31.31 13.85 8.65
C LEU A 277 31.33 14.79 9.86
N ASN A 278 31.78 14.33 11.02
CA ASN A 278 32.01 15.19 12.19
C ASN A 278 33.16 16.18 11.96
N VAL A 279 34.25 15.75 11.33
CA VAL A 279 35.34 16.67 10.91
C VAL A 279 34.79 17.72 9.94
N ARG A 280 33.97 17.30 8.97
CA ARG A 280 33.32 18.22 8.03
C ARG A 280 32.36 19.19 8.73
N MET A 281 31.62 18.71 9.75
CA MET A 281 30.74 19.54 10.56
C MET A 281 31.51 20.58 11.39
N ALA A 282 32.68 20.22 11.94
CA ALA A 282 33.54 21.14 12.67
C ALA A 282 34.12 22.26 11.76
N GLN A 283 34.20 22.02 10.45
CA GLN A 283 34.69 22.94 9.43
C GLN A 283 33.58 23.50 8.52
N LEU A 284 32.36 23.61 9.05
CA LEU A 284 31.16 24.02 8.30
C LEU A 284 31.33 25.36 7.56
N ASP A 285 32.10 26.30 8.13
CA ASP A 285 32.39 27.62 7.56
C ASP A 285 33.18 27.54 6.24
N THR A 286 33.96 26.46 6.05
CA THR A 286 34.75 26.20 4.83
C THR A 286 34.12 25.17 3.88
N TRP A 287 33.00 24.54 4.27
CA TRP A 287 32.34 23.53 3.42
C TRP A 287 31.95 24.11 2.06
N SER A 288 32.28 23.40 0.98
CA SER A 288 31.86 23.72 -0.38
C SER A 288 31.60 22.42 -1.14
N TRP A 289 30.82 22.50 -2.24
CA TRP A 289 30.63 21.36 -3.14
C TRP A 289 31.99 20.83 -3.61
N SER A 290 32.10 19.50 -3.73
CA SER A 290 33.29 18.88 -4.30
C SER A 290 33.61 19.52 -5.66
N GLY A 291 34.88 19.74 -5.99
CA GLY A 291 35.30 20.50 -7.19
C GLY A 291 34.88 19.88 -8.54
N GLN A 292 34.06 18.83 -8.54
CA GLN A 292 33.46 18.22 -9.72
C GLN A 292 31.99 18.65 -9.89
N PRO A 293 31.52 18.82 -11.13
CA PRO A 293 30.13 19.19 -11.38
C PRO A 293 29.17 18.04 -11.00
N ILE A 294 28.03 18.38 -10.41
CA ILE A 294 27.00 17.39 -10.06
C ILE A 294 26.18 17.07 -11.31
N MET A 295 26.06 15.78 -11.60
CA MET A 295 25.32 15.29 -12.76
C MET A 295 23.81 15.43 -12.53
N VAL A 296 23.10 15.94 -13.54
CA VAL A 296 21.65 16.15 -13.53
C VAL A 296 20.99 15.33 -14.62
N GLU A 297 19.93 14.61 -14.25
CA GLU A 297 19.14 13.78 -15.15
C GLU A 297 17.67 14.24 -15.18
N MET A 298 17.12 14.44 -16.38
CA MET A 298 15.70 14.69 -16.57
C MET A 298 14.93 13.37 -16.61
N ARG A 299 14.13 13.09 -15.57
CA ARG A 299 13.31 11.88 -15.45
C ARG A 299 11.82 12.20 -15.63
N ARG A 300 11.11 11.38 -16.42
CA ARG A 300 9.66 11.48 -16.62
C ARG A 300 8.93 10.77 -15.49
N HIS A 301 8.00 11.46 -14.84
CA HIS A 301 7.11 10.91 -13.82
C HIS A 301 5.86 10.26 -14.44
N LEU A 302 5.16 9.44 -13.66
CA LEU A 302 3.90 8.78 -14.07
C LEU A 302 2.79 9.78 -14.42
N ASN A 303 2.86 11.00 -13.87
CA ASN A 303 1.98 12.11 -14.22
C ASN A 303 2.36 12.80 -15.55
N GLY A 304 3.33 12.28 -16.28
CA GLY A 304 3.80 12.77 -17.58
C GLY A 304 4.87 13.86 -17.53
N LYS A 305 5.12 14.51 -16.38
CA LYS A 305 6.05 15.66 -16.25
C LYS A 305 7.51 15.23 -16.10
N TYR A 306 8.43 16.04 -16.59
CA TYR A 306 9.88 15.85 -16.40
C TYR A 306 10.40 16.64 -15.21
N ARG A 307 11.32 16.04 -14.45
CA ARG A 307 11.98 16.66 -13.29
C ARG A 307 13.48 16.41 -13.31
N ALA A 308 14.25 17.39 -12.84
CA ALA A 308 15.70 17.36 -12.77
C ALA A 308 16.18 16.73 -11.45
N TYR A 309 16.81 15.56 -11.52
CA TYR A 309 17.39 14.85 -10.39
C TYR A 309 18.91 15.01 -10.36
N MET A 310 19.48 15.28 -9.19
CA MET A 310 20.92 15.41 -8.98
C MET A 310 21.51 14.11 -8.47
N ASP A 311 22.59 13.63 -9.08
CA ASP A 311 23.34 12.46 -8.61
C ASP A 311 24.61 12.88 -7.86
N GLU A 312 24.43 13.35 -6.63
CA GLU A 312 25.51 13.88 -5.77
C GLU A 312 26.39 12.80 -5.10
N ASP A 313 27.50 13.21 -4.47
CA ASP A 313 28.36 12.30 -3.71
C ASP A 313 27.64 11.74 -2.47
N ILE A 314 27.96 10.51 -2.10
CA ILE A 314 27.31 9.81 -0.98
C ILE A 314 27.51 10.57 0.34
N LEU A 315 28.71 11.10 0.60
CA LEU A 315 28.99 11.81 1.84
C LEU A 315 28.25 13.15 1.88
N ASP A 316 28.16 13.85 0.74
CA ASP A 316 27.38 15.08 0.63
C ASP A 316 25.89 14.81 0.87
N ALA A 317 25.34 13.74 0.28
CA ALA A 317 23.94 13.34 0.49
C ALA A 317 23.61 13.09 1.97
N ILE A 318 24.45 12.30 2.66
CA ILE A 318 24.28 12.02 4.09
C ILE A 318 24.40 13.31 4.91
N PHE A 319 25.44 14.11 4.66
CA PHE A 319 25.71 15.34 5.39
C PHE A 319 24.55 16.34 5.29
N LEU A 320 24.11 16.61 4.06
CA LEU A 320 23.05 17.56 3.75
C LEU A 320 21.69 17.07 4.24
N HIS A 321 21.41 15.77 4.14
CA HIS A 321 20.17 15.20 4.66
C HIS A 321 20.08 15.33 6.19
N TYR A 322 21.16 15.02 6.93
CA TYR A 322 21.20 15.19 8.38
C TYR A 322 20.93 16.63 8.80
N ILE A 323 21.63 17.60 8.19
CA ILE A 323 21.45 19.03 8.46
C ILE A 323 20.01 19.45 8.16
N GLY A 324 19.47 19.06 7.00
CA GLY A 324 18.10 19.37 6.61
C GLY A 324 17.06 18.83 7.58
N VAL A 325 17.18 17.57 8.02
CA VAL A 325 16.25 16.96 8.99
C VAL A 325 16.32 17.65 10.35
N LYS A 326 17.52 17.97 10.87
CA LYS A 326 17.66 18.66 12.16
C LYS A 326 17.08 20.06 12.16
N TRP A 327 17.31 20.83 11.08
CA TRP A 327 16.69 22.14 10.91
C TRP A 327 15.17 22.02 10.73
N SER A 328 14.70 21.01 10.00
CA SER A 328 13.27 20.74 9.81
C SER A 328 12.55 20.52 11.14
N ILE A 329 13.04 19.60 11.97
CA ILE A 329 12.48 19.29 13.29
C ILE A 329 12.47 20.56 14.16
N THR A 330 13.61 21.25 14.22
CA THR A 330 13.78 22.45 15.04
C THR A 330 12.77 23.53 14.64
N PHE A 331 12.69 23.90 13.36
CA PHE A 331 11.78 24.95 12.92
C PHE A 331 10.31 24.54 13.03
N LYS A 332 9.98 23.28 12.80
CA LYS A 332 8.61 22.77 13.00
C LYS A 332 8.19 22.95 14.46
N GLU A 333 9.03 22.58 15.42
CA GLU A 333 8.77 22.81 16.86
C GLU A 333 8.65 24.30 17.21
N LEU A 334 9.55 25.13 16.67
CA LEU A 334 9.59 26.56 16.91
C LEU A 334 8.32 27.26 16.41
N PHE A 335 7.88 26.96 15.19
CA PHE A 335 6.68 27.55 14.61
C PHE A 335 5.38 26.96 15.19
N THR A 336 5.38 25.69 15.58
CA THR A 336 4.29 25.10 16.36
C THR A 336 4.07 25.86 17.68
N ALA A 337 5.14 26.31 18.33
CA ALA A 337 5.03 27.16 19.53
C ALA A 337 4.37 28.52 19.24
N ILE A 338 4.55 29.10 18.05
CA ILE A 338 3.86 30.34 17.66
C ILE A 338 2.36 30.10 17.50
N ILE A 339 1.95 29.00 16.87
CA ILE A 339 0.51 28.66 16.72
C ILE A 339 -0.15 28.42 18.08
N HIS A 340 0.59 27.91 19.06
CA HIS A 340 0.11 27.77 20.43
C HIS A 340 0.11 29.07 21.23
N SER A 341 0.86 30.09 20.80
CA SER A 341 0.91 31.39 21.45
C SER A 341 -0.34 32.24 21.15
N HIS A 342 -0.55 33.29 21.93
CA HIS A 342 -1.58 34.29 21.68
C HIS A 342 -1.24 35.25 20.52
N GLY A 343 -0.06 35.10 19.89
CA GLY A 343 0.31 35.84 18.69
C GLY A 343 -0.37 35.30 17.42
N TRP A 344 -0.83 34.04 17.43
CA TRP A 344 -1.59 33.42 16.35
C TRP A 344 -3.09 33.63 16.57
N LYS A 345 -3.80 34.18 15.59
CA LYS A 345 -5.24 34.44 15.70
C LYS A 345 -6.00 33.12 15.63
N ARG A 346 -6.96 32.90 16.55
CA ARG A 346 -7.90 31.78 16.47
C ARG A 346 -8.94 32.05 15.39
N GLN A 347 -9.35 31.02 14.65
CA GLN A 347 -10.37 31.11 13.60
C GLN A 347 -11.77 31.41 14.18
N SER A 348 -12.03 31.05 15.44
CA SER A 348 -13.29 31.37 16.09
C SER A 348 -13.25 32.72 16.80
N LYS A 349 -14.41 33.39 16.82
CA LYS A 349 -14.61 34.55 17.69
C LYS A 349 -14.54 34.07 19.13
N ASN A 350 -13.63 34.65 19.92
CA ASN A 350 -13.62 34.41 21.36
C ASN A 350 -15.03 34.68 21.91
N ILE A 351 -15.58 33.68 22.63
CA ILE A 351 -16.87 33.83 23.28
C ILE A 351 -16.72 34.97 24.29
N PRO A 352 -17.52 36.05 24.21
CA PRO A 352 -17.45 37.14 25.17
C PRO A 352 -17.57 36.63 26.60
N LYS A 353 -16.88 37.27 27.54
CA LYS A 353 -16.88 36.86 28.95
C LYS A 353 -18.30 36.80 29.52
N ASP A 354 -19.15 37.74 29.14
CA ASP A 354 -20.55 37.80 29.56
C ASP A 354 -21.36 36.59 29.05
N ASP A 355 -21.16 36.18 27.79
CA ASP A 355 -21.79 35.00 27.20
C ASP A 355 -21.29 33.72 27.93
N LEU A 356 -20.00 33.63 28.26
CA LEU A 356 -19.43 32.52 29.03
C LEU A 356 -20.01 32.42 30.44
N GLU A 357 -20.06 33.55 31.16
CA GLU A 357 -20.61 33.60 32.53
C GLU A 357 -22.10 33.26 32.53
N ARG A 358 -22.87 33.71 31.53
CA ARG A 358 -24.28 33.32 31.35
C ARG A 358 -24.44 31.83 31.09
N ARG A 359 -23.62 31.24 30.21
CA ARG A 359 -23.62 29.79 29.96
C ARG A 359 -23.29 28.99 31.23
N LYS A 360 -22.29 29.41 32.02
CA LYS A 360 -21.98 28.77 33.32
C LYS A 360 -23.15 28.84 34.29
N TYR A 361 -23.83 30.00 34.34
CA TYR A 361 -24.96 30.25 35.21
C TYR A 361 -26.16 29.35 34.88
N PHE A 362 -26.51 29.22 33.60
CA PHE A 362 -27.70 28.49 33.13
C PHE A 362 -27.45 27.00 32.81
N LEU A 363 -26.29 26.63 32.27
CA LEU A 363 -26.04 25.30 31.69
C LEU A 363 -25.20 24.37 32.57
N TYR A 364 -24.73 24.85 33.72
CA TYR A 364 -23.84 24.09 34.61
C TYR A 364 -22.50 23.69 33.96
N GLU A 365 -22.05 24.42 32.94
CA GLU A 365 -20.73 24.21 32.34
C GLU A 365 -19.61 24.53 33.35
N GLU A 366 -18.64 23.63 33.50
CA GLU A 366 -17.44 23.87 34.31
C GLU A 366 -16.42 24.76 33.56
N ASP A 367 -15.55 25.43 34.34
CA ASP A 367 -14.35 26.05 33.80
C ASP A 367 -13.35 24.96 33.40
N GLY A 368 -12.88 24.99 32.15
CA GLY A 368 -11.93 23.98 31.69
C GLY A 368 -11.08 24.45 30.52
N GLU A 369 -9.77 24.26 30.68
CA GLU A 369 -8.75 24.30 29.63
C GLU A 369 -9.02 23.27 28.51
N ASN A 370 -9.95 22.32 28.74
CA ASN A 370 -10.35 21.25 27.82
C ASN A 370 -11.51 21.59 26.86
N ARG A 371 -12.01 22.84 26.79
CA ARG A 371 -13.14 23.19 25.88
C ARG A 371 -12.85 22.86 24.41
N ASP A 372 -11.61 23.03 23.97
CA ASP A 372 -11.19 22.72 22.59
C ASP A 372 -11.36 21.22 22.26
N ASN A 373 -11.36 20.32 23.26
CA ASN A 373 -11.58 18.89 23.03
C ASN A 373 -13.03 18.52 22.71
N TYR A 374 -14.00 19.43 22.88
CA TYR A 374 -15.42 19.13 22.77
C TYR A 374 -16.15 19.93 21.69
N ASN A 375 -15.44 20.67 20.84
CA ASN A 375 -16.05 21.51 19.81
C ASN A 375 -15.35 21.37 18.44
N ILE A 376 -15.94 21.97 17.40
CA ILE A 376 -15.43 21.90 16.03
C ILE A 376 -14.14 22.72 15.89
N VAL A 377 -14.03 23.85 16.57
CA VAL A 377 -12.87 24.74 16.46
C VAL A 377 -11.59 24.03 16.90
N GLY A 378 -11.62 23.33 18.03
CA GLY A 378 -10.49 22.53 18.48
C GLY A 378 -10.22 21.33 17.58
N GLU A 379 -11.26 20.71 17.01
CA GLU A 379 -11.11 19.64 16.02
C GLU A 379 -10.42 20.13 14.73
N ARG A 380 -10.82 21.28 14.18
CA ARG A 380 -10.17 21.94 13.03
C ARG A 380 -8.71 22.24 13.33
N ARG A 381 -8.44 22.85 14.49
CA ARG A 381 -7.07 23.21 14.91
C ARG A 381 -6.19 21.98 15.07
N ARG A 382 -6.71 20.92 15.71
CA ARG A 382 -6.00 19.66 15.90
C ARG A 382 -5.72 18.99 14.56
N ALA A 383 -6.73 18.86 13.70
CA ALA A 383 -6.57 18.30 12.36
C ALA A 383 -5.55 19.10 11.52
N PHE A 384 -5.59 20.43 11.59
CA PHE A 384 -4.61 21.31 10.93
C PHE A 384 -3.18 21.03 11.42
N LEU A 385 -2.95 21.07 12.73
CA LEU A 385 -1.63 20.90 13.33
C LEU A 385 -1.05 19.49 13.11
N GLU A 386 -1.87 18.45 13.27
CA GLU A 386 -1.42 17.06 13.17
C GLU A 386 -1.20 16.62 11.72
N THR A 387 -1.98 17.15 10.76
CA THR A 387 -2.04 16.60 9.39
C THR A 387 -1.45 17.54 8.33
N TYR A 388 -1.65 18.85 8.44
CA TYR A 388 -1.36 19.79 7.34
C TYR A 388 -0.24 20.78 7.65
N PHE A 389 -0.10 21.20 8.90
CA PHE A 389 0.88 22.20 9.29
C PHE A 389 2.31 21.68 9.09
N MET A 390 3.03 22.28 8.13
CA MET A 390 4.38 21.88 7.74
C MET A 390 4.49 20.36 7.52
N CYS A 391 3.51 19.77 6.85
CA CYS A 391 3.41 18.31 6.67
C CYS A 391 4.61 17.68 5.94
N GLN A 392 5.39 18.49 5.20
CA GLN A 392 6.66 18.08 4.59
C GLN A 392 7.81 17.92 5.56
N LEU A 393 7.74 18.54 6.74
CA LEU A 393 8.82 18.50 7.72
C LEU A 393 8.59 17.34 8.70
N PRO A 394 9.61 16.51 8.97
CA PRO A 394 9.54 15.53 10.05
C PRO A 394 9.30 16.20 11.40
N SER A 395 8.53 15.54 12.26
CA SER A 395 8.40 15.93 13.67
C SER A 395 9.54 15.37 14.53
N ASP A 396 10.18 14.28 14.07
CA ASP A 396 11.25 13.54 14.72
C ASP A 396 12.00 12.70 13.67
N VAL A 397 13.06 12.00 14.07
CA VAL A 397 13.90 11.21 13.14
C VAL A 397 13.21 9.97 12.57
N ASP A 398 12.15 9.48 13.20
CA ASP A 398 11.35 8.33 12.75
C ASP A 398 10.18 8.76 11.86
N SER A 399 9.82 10.05 11.86
CA SER A 399 8.78 10.66 11.02
C SER A 399 9.28 11.30 9.73
N ILE A 400 10.44 10.86 9.22
CA ILE A 400 10.97 11.31 7.92
C ILE A 400 9.96 10.94 6.81
N PRO A 401 9.41 11.94 6.09
CA PRO A 401 8.46 11.68 5.02
C PRO A 401 9.12 10.94 3.85
N VAL A 402 8.51 9.84 3.42
CA VAL A 402 8.92 9.09 2.23
C VAL A 402 8.39 9.82 1.00
N TYR A 403 9.28 10.34 0.15
CA TYR A 403 8.91 10.99 -1.11
C TYR A 403 8.73 9.92 -2.19
N ASN A 404 7.69 9.09 -2.05
CA ASN A 404 7.34 8.13 -3.08
C ASN A 404 5.82 7.93 -3.14
N GLU A 405 5.21 8.30 -4.26
CA GLU A 405 3.78 8.06 -4.53
C GLU A 405 3.45 6.55 -4.58
N ASP A 406 4.47 5.69 -4.65
CA ASP A 406 4.36 4.24 -4.84
C ASP A 406 4.66 3.38 -3.60
N SER A 407 5.00 3.96 -2.44
CA SER A 407 5.24 3.17 -1.22
C SER A 407 3.95 2.89 -0.46
N GLN A 408 3.61 1.61 -0.27
CA GLN A 408 2.67 1.21 0.79
C GLN A 408 3.31 1.58 2.13
N ALA A 409 2.66 2.50 2.85
CA ALA A 409 3.11 2.91 4.16
C ALA A 409 3.00 1.74 5.15
N ASP A 410 3.91 1.71 6.11
CA ASP A 410 3.75 0.96 7.37
C ASP A 410 2.40 1.37 8.01
N ASP A 411 1.68 0.44 8.63
CA ASP A 411 0.26 0.54 9.07
C ASP A 411 -0.08 1.75 10.00
N GLN A 412 0.88 2.60 10.35
CA GLN A 412 0.72 3.71 11.30
C GLN A 412 0.78 5.13 10.70
N LYS A 413 1.19 5.35 9.43
CA LYS A 413 1.30 6.71 8.84
C LYS A 413 0.53 6.88 7.53
N LYS A 414 -0.22 7.98 7.39
CA LYS A 414 -0.95 8.34 6.17
C LYS A 414 0.05 8.59 5.02
N SER A 415 -0.15 7.94 3.88
CA SER A 415 0.61 8.25 2.66
C SER A 415 0.28 9.66 2.15
N PHE A 416 1.11 10.24 1.28
CA PHE A 416 0.80 11.53 0.65
C PHE A 416 -0.53 11.51 -0.13
N VAL A 417 -0.88 10.36 -0.71
CA VAL A 417 -2.18 10.14 -1.37
C VAL A 417 -3.32 10.20 -0.34
N ASP A 418 -3.14 9.63 0.85
CA ASP A 418 -4.13 9.70 1.93
C ASP A 418 -4.29 11.11 2.51
N LEU A 419 -3.20 11.90 2.58
CA LEU A 419 -3.25 13.31 2.95
C LEU A 419 -4.07 14.12 1.94
N LYS A 420 -3.83 13.87 0.65
CA LYS A 420 -4.61 14.45 -0.43
C LYS A 420 -6.10 14.10 -0.26
N HIS A 421 -6.47 12.84 -0.12
CA HIS A 421 -7.89 12.46 0.09
C HIS A 421 -8.49 13.09 1.34
N SER A 422 -7.74 13.18 2.43
CA SER A 422 -8.18 13.83 3.66
C SER A 422 -8.54 15.30 3.43
N LEU A 423 -7.82 15.99 2.54
CA LEU A 423 -8.11 17.40 2.20
C LEU A 423 -9.41 17.54 1.40
N LEU A 424 -9.65 16.65 0.43
CA LEU A 424 -10.93 16.62 -0.31
C LEU A 424 -12.11 16.41 0.65
N HIS A 425 -11.98 15.48 1.60
CA HIS A 425 -13.01 15.22 2.62
C HIS A 425 -13.22 16.43 3.52
N LEU A 426 -12.12 17.10 3.90
CA LEU A 426 -12.16 18.29 4.73
C LEU A 426 -12.88 19.46 4.04
N VAL A 427 -12.52 19.76 2.79
CA VAL A 427 -13.18 20.81 1.99
C VAL A 427 -14.68 20.52 1.88
N MET A 428 -15.06 19.27 1.57
CA MET A 428 -16.48 18.92 1.45
C MET A 428 -17.23 18.99 2.79
N ALA A 429 -16.65 18.51 3.89
CA ALA A 429 -17.26 18.64 5.21
C ALA A 429 -17.46 20.11 5.61
N GLU A 430 -16.49 20.96 5.29
CA GLU A 430 -16.54 22.41 5.54
C GLU A 430 -17.58 23.11 4.67
N ILE A 431 -17.75 22.69 3.42
CA ILE A 431 -18.82 23.18 2.55
C ILE A 431 -20.18 22.91 3.18
N TRP A 432 -20.43 21.67 3.61
CA TRP A 432 -21.70 21.30 4.24
C TRP A 432 -21.96 22.05 5.54
N LEU A 433 -20.94 22.13 6.40
CA LEU A 433 -21.05 22.79 7.69
C LEU A 433 -21.28 24.30 7.56
N ASN A 434 -20.51 24.99 6.72
CA ASN A 434 -20.64 26.45 6.55
C ASN A 434 -21.96 26.81 5.84
N LYS A 435 -22.42 26.02 4.86
CA LYS A 435 -23.74 26.23 4.27
C LYS A 435 -24.85 26.07 5.32
N ALA A 436 -24.75 25.08 6.22
CA ALA A 436 -25.74 24.87 7.26
C ALA A 436 -25.74 25.97 8.33
N LEU A 437 -24.58 26.49 8.72
CA LEU A 437 -24.45 27.50 9.78
C LEU A 437 -24.60 28.95 9.29
N TYR A 438 -24.07 29.27 8.11
CA TYR A 438 -23.94 30.63 7.61
C TYR A 438 -24.69 30.88 6.30
N GLY A 439 -25.21 29.84 5.66
CA GLY A 439 -25.92 29.94 4.38
C GLY A 439 -25.03 30.12 3.16
N GLU A 440 -23.73 30.35 3.35
CA GLU A 440 -22.74 30.54 2.29
C GLU A 440 -21.36 30.03 2.69
N VAL A 441 -20.53 29.73 1.68
CA VAL A 441 -19.10 29.46 1.83
C VAL A 441 -18.39 29.77 0.51
N THR A 442 -17.21 30.36 0.62
CA THR A 442 -16.27 30.53 -0.49
C THR A 442 -15.10 29.60 -0.25
N VAL A 443 -14.70 28.86 -1.29
CA VAL A 443 -13.50 28.02 -1.29
C VAL A 443 -12.53 28.58 -2.31
N VAL A 444 -11.24 28.54 -2.02
CA VAL A 444 -10.16 28.94 -2.93
C VAL A 444 -9.10 27.86 -2.95
N GLN A 445 -8.67 27.51 -4.16
CA GLN A 445 -7.55 26.61 -4.44
C GLN A 445 -6.51 27.36 -5.27
N SER A 446 -5.23 27.10 -5.01
CA SER A 446 -4.15 27.58 -5.85
C SER A 446 -2.90 26.71 -5.72
N ASP A 447 -1.97 26.84 -6.66
CA ASP A 447 -0.59 26.39 -6.48
C ASP A 447 0.42 27.46 -6.92
N PHE A 448 1.68 27.24 -6.56
CA PHE A 448 2.81 28.05 -7.02
C PHE A 448 3.41 27.49 -8.30
N ARG A 449 3.63 28.36 -9.28
CA ARG A 449 4.23 27.99 -10.55
C ARG A 449 5.72 27.68 -10.36
N TRP A 450 6.12 26.44 -10.67
CA TRP A 450 7.51 26.00 -10.58
C TRP A 450 8.17 26.26 -9.20
N PHE A 451 7.43 26.07 -8.09
CA PHE A 451 7.85 26.49 -6.75
C PHE A 451 9.32 26.24 -6.42
N GLY A 452 9.78 24.99 -6.47
CA GLY A 452 11.17 24.64 -6.15
C GLY A 452 12.19 25.38 -7.04
N PRO A 453 12.11 25.26 -8.37
CA PRO A 453 12.97 25.98 -9.31
C PRO A 453 12.84 27.51 -9.30
N SER A 454 11.70 28.07 -8.88
CA SER A 454 11.44 29.51 -8.94
C SER A 454 11.91 30.29 -7.71
N LEU A 455 12.21 29.62 -6.59
CA LEU A 455 12.53 30.25 -5.29
C LEU A 455 13.79 31.14 -5.35
N PRO A 456 13.66 32.48 -5.18
CA PRO A 456 14.79 33.39 -5.13
C PRO A 456 15.73 33.10 -3.96
N HIS A 457 17.02 32.93 -4.24
CA HIS A 457 18.04 32.75 -3.19
C HIS A 457 18.06 33.94 -2.23
N THR A 458 17.86 35.16 -2.74
CA THR A 458 17.70 36.37 -1.90
C THR A 458 16.56 36.24 -0.93
N THR A 459 15.39 35.77 -1.38
CA THR A 459 14.23 35.55 -0.51
C THR A 459 14.53 34.54 0.58
N LEU A 460 15.05 33.37 0.20
CA LEU A 460 15.38 32.31 1.16
C LEU A 460 16.32 32.81 2.26
N LEU A 461 17.41 33.48 1.88
CA LEU A 461 18.42 33.95 2.82
C LEU A 461 17.90 35.13 3.68
N SER A 462 17.15 36.08 3.10
CA SER A 462 16.57 37.21 3.85
C SER A 462 15.53 36.76 4.88
N VAL A 463 14.75 35.71 4.60
CA VAL A 463 13.82 35.12 5.58
C VAL A 463 14.60 34.48 6.76
N LEU A 464 15.69 33.76 6.48
CA LEU A 464 16.53 33.18 7.54
C LEU A 464 17.20 34.28 8.39
N GLU A 465 17.70 35.34 7.76
CA GLU A 465 18.24 36.53 8.44
C GLU A 465 17.18 37.18 9.34
N PHE A 466 15.94 37.34 8.84
CA PHE A 466 14.84 37.89 9.62
C PHE A 466 14.54 37.06 10.88
N PHE A 467 14.65 35.73 10.83
CA PHE A 467 14.49 34.86 11.99
C PHE A 467 15.74 34.74 12.87
N HIS A 468 16.79 35.51 12.58
CA HIS A 468 18.07 35.53 13.31
C HIS A 468 18.83 34.20 13.26
N VAL A 469 18.73 33.46 12.14
CA VAL A 469 19.66 32.36 11.87
C VAL A 469 21.09 32.94 11.79
N PRO A 470 22.08 32.36 12.50
CA PRO A 470 23.44 32.91 12.52
C PRO A 470 24.11 32.95 11.14
N LYS A 471 25.00 33.92 10.94
CA LYS A 471 25.70 34.15 9.66
C LYS A 471 26.44 32.91 9.13
N ILE A 472 27.08 32.12 9.99
CA ILE A 472 27.76 30.87 9.60
C ILE A 472 26.83 29.90 8.85
N TRP A 473 25.57 29.79 9.28
CA TRP A 473 24.56 28.96 8.64
C TRP A 473 24.04 29.57 7.36
N ILE A 474 23.81 30.89 7.33
CA ILE A 474 23.41 31.63 6.12
C ILE A 474 24.45 31.44 5.02
N ASP A 475 25.75 31.57 5.36
CA ASP A 475 26.85 31.39 4.42
C ASP A 475 26.94 29.94 3.92
N PHE A 476 26.69 28.95 4.80
CA PHE A 476 26.58 27.53 4.42
C PHE A 476 25.42 27.28 3.45
N PHE A 477 24.22 27.77 3.74
CA PHE A 477 23.06 27.57 2.87
C PHE A 477 23.23 28.28 1.52
N ARG A 478 23.88 29.45 1.49
CA ARG A 478 24.26 30.11 0.24
C ARG A 478 25.14 29.20 -0.63
N ARG A 479 26.17 28.57 -0.04
CA ARG A 479 27.04 27.61 -0.76
C ARG A 479 26.28 26.37 -1.21
N PHE A 480 25.35 25.85 -0.41
CA PHE A 480 24.47 24.75 -0.79
C PHE A 480 23.63 25.10 -2.02
N LEU A 481 23.04 26.30 -2.05
CA LEU A 481 22.21 26.80 -3.14
C LEU A 481 23.01 27.08 -4.42
N ASP A 482 24.24 27.57 -4.32
CA ASP A 482 25.19 27.82 -5.44
C ASP A 482 25.82 26.51 -5.96
N THR A 483 25.00 25.54 -6.36
CA THR A 483 25.48 24.22 -6.82
C THR A 483 26.00 24.25 -8.26
N PRO A 484 27.19 23.70 -8.56
CA PRO A 484 27.66 23.49 -9.94
C PRO A 484 26.99 22.26 -10.57
N LEU A 485 26.26 22.46 -11.67
CA LEU A 485 25.46 21.42 -12.32
C LEU A 485 25.91 21.15 -13.75
N LYS A 486 25.75 19.89 -14.20
CA LYS A 486 25.97 19.46 -15.58
C LYS A 486 24.93 18.40 -15.97
N PHE A 487 24.30 18.55 -17.14
CA PHE A 487 23.33 17.56 -17.61
C PHE A 487 24.02 16.35 -18.22
N VAL A 488 23.54 15.15 -17.86
CA VAL A 488 24.05 13.87 -18.40
C VAL A 488 23.89 13.80 -19.92
N GLN A 489 22.81 14.40 -20.46
CA GLN A 489 22.48 14.39 -21.89
C GLN A 489 23.47 15.18 -22.74
N ASP A 490 24.25 16.09 -22.13
CA ASP A 490 25.16 16.98 -22.85
C ASP A 490 26.57 16.37 -23.04
N GLY A 491 26.81 15.17 -22.50
CA GLY A 491 28.08 14.44 -22.62
C GLY A 491 29.25 15.06 -21.84
N ASP A 492 30.45 14.53 -22.04
CA ASP A 492 31.65 14.92 -21.28
C ASP A 492 32.11 16.36 -21.55
N ASP A 493 31.78 16.94 -22.71
CA ASP A 493 32.08 18.33 -23.06
C ASP A 493 30.94 19.32 -22.72
N GLY A 494 29.87 18.87 -22.06
CA GLY A 494 28.73 19.71 -21.69
C GLY A 494 29.09 20.85 -20.71
N PRO A 495 28.42 22.03 -20.81
CA PRO A 495 28.75 23.19 -20.00
C PRO A 495 28.38 22.98 -18.52
N VAL A 496 29.30 23.32 -17.61
CA VAL A 496 29.01 23.40 -16.18
C VAL A 496 28.42 24.77 -15.88
N ARG A 497 27.22 24.79 -15.28
CA ARG A 497 26.52 26.03 -14.91
C ARG A 497 26.22 26.02 -13.41
N ILE A 498 26.39 27.15 -12.74
CA ILE A 498 26.11 27.29 -11.31
C ILE A 498 24.64 27.68 -11.15
N ARG A 499 23.90 26.98 -10.28
CA ARG A 499 22.55 27.35 -9.87
C ARG A 499 22.56 28.74 -9.25
N LYS A 500 21.71 29.64 -9.74
CA LYS A 500 21.55 31.02 -9.23
C LYS A 500 20.16 31.32 -8.70
N ASN A 501 19.24 30.37 -8.84
CA ASN A 501 17.88 30.47 -8.36
C ASN A 501 17.31 29.07 -8.12
N GLY A 502 16.31 28.97 -7.26
CA GLY A 502 15.64 27.72 -6.91
C GLY A 502 16.44 26.82 -5.95
N VAL A 503 15.82 25.70 -5.59
CA VAL A 503 16.35 24.69 -4.67
C VAL A 503 16.45 23.32 -5.35
N PRO A 504 17.39 22.44 -4.93
CA PRO A 504 17.47 21.09 -5.49
C PRO A 504 16.24 20.25 -5.11
N LEU A 505 15.76 19.41 -6.02
CA LEU A 505 14.63 18.53 -5.80
C LEU A 505 14.98 17.41 -4.81
N SER A 506 14.01 16.98 -4.00
CA SER A 506 14.14 15.81 -3.10
C SER A 506 15.21 15.95 -2.00
N HIS A 507 15.53 17.17 -1.57
CA HIS A 507 16.42 17.43 -0.44
C HIS A 507 15.65 17.93 0.80
N SER A 508 15.97 17.39 1.97
CA SER A 508 15.39 17.86 3.24
C SER A 508 15.69 19.33 3.55
N ILE A 509 16.83 19.86 3.09
CA ILE A 509 17.15 21.30 3.23
C ILE A 509 16.20 22.13 2.35
N SER A 510 15.93 21.68 1.13
CA SER A 510 14.97 22.33 0.21
C SER A 510 13.57 22.36 0.77
N ASP A 511 13.11 21.22 1.30
CA ASP A 511 11.80 21.08 1.95
C ASP A 511 11.69 22.08 3.13
N TRP A 512 12.73 22.14 3.97
CA TRP A 512 12.82 23.10 5.09
C TRP A 512 12.84 24.57 4.64
N LEU A 513 13.68 24.95 3.69
CA LEU A 513 13.79 26.32 3.18
C LEU A 513 12.47 26.81 2.57
N GLY A 514 11.81 25.93 1.80
CA GLY A 514 10.49 26.19 1.24
C GLY A 514 9.45 26.39 2.34
N GLU A 515 9.36 25.49 3.31
CA GLU A 515 8.38 25.56 4.40
C GLU A 515 8.62 26.74 5.35
N VAL A 516 9.86 27.14 5.61
CA VAL A 516 10.16 28.36 6.40
C VAL A 516 9.68 29.61 5.68
N THR A 517 9.83 29.65 4.36
CA THR A 517 9.32 30.74 3.53
C THR A 517 7.79 30.75 3.54
N LEU A 518 7.15 29.59 3.35
CA LEU A 518 5.69 29.45 3.33
C LEU A 518 5.03 29.63 4.70
N PHE A 519 5.75 29.41 5.81
CA PHE A 519 5.24 29.76 7.15
C PHE A 519 4.91 31.26 7.27
N CYS A 520 5.70 32.13 6.63
CA CYS A 520 5.42 33.57 6.59
C CYS A 520 4.10 33.85 5.86
N LEU A 521 3.76 33.07 4.83
CA LEU A 521 2.47 33.15 4.16
C LEU A 521 1.34 32.67 5.07
N ASP A 522 1.51 31.52 5.73
CA ASP A 522 0.52 30.98 6.68
C ASP A 522 0.19 32.03 7.75
N PHE A 523 1.23 32.66 8.31
CA PHE A 523 1.09 33.71 9.30
C PHE A 523 0.45 34.97 8.70
N SER A 524 0.81 35.38 7.48
CA SER A 524 0.19 36.52 6.80
C SER A 524 -1.31 36.34 6.59
N VAL A 525 -1.72 35.18 6.09
CA VAL A 525 -3.14 34.86 5.88
C VAL A 525 -3.87 34.86 7.23
N ASN A 526 -3.31 34.21 8.25
CA ASN A 526 -3.89 34.19 9.59
C ASN A 526 -4.11 35.59 10.18
N GLN A 527 -3.11 36.46 10.07
CA GLN A 527 -3.18 37.81 10.62
C GLN A 527 -4.15 38.71 9.84
N ASN A 528 -4.17 38.65 8.52
CA ASN A 528 -4.96 39.58 7.70
C ASN A 528 -6.41 39.09 7.44
N ALA A 529 -6.67 37.79 7.53
CA ALA A 529 -7.97 37.18 7.23
C ALA A 529 -8.61 36.54 8.48
N ASN A 530 -8.66 37.28 9.59
CA ASN A 530 -9.44 36.91 10.78
C ASN A 530 -9.15 35.49 11.35
N GLY A 531 -7.89 35.06 11.32
CA GLY A 531 -7.51 33.76 11.86
C GLY A 531 -7.73 32.57 10.92
N LEU A 532 -8.04 32.83 9.65
CA LEU A 532 -8.19 31.80 8.61
C LEU A 532 -6.89 30.97 8.47
N LEU A 533 -7.05 29.67 8.21
CA LEU A 533 -5.96 28.71 8.11
C LEU A 533 -5.70 28.34 6.64
N LEU A 534 -4.43 28.26 6.26
CA LEU A 534 -4.00 27.87 4.93
C LEU A 534 -3.61 26.39 4.90
N TYR A 535 -4.41 25.56 4.24
CA TYR A 535 -4.18 24.12 4.16
C TYR A 535 -3.26 23.81 2.97
N ARG A 536 -1.98 23.61 3.25
CA ARG A 536 -0.94 23.38 2.25
C ARG A 536 -0.56 21.90 2.15
N LEU A 537 -0.40 21.41 0.93
CA LEU A 537 0.22 20.14 0.59
C LEU A 537 1.32 20.44 -0.42
N HIS A 538 2.53 20.68 0.08
CA HIS A 538 3.64 21.21 -0.72
C HIS A 538 3.35 22.61 -1.28
N ASP A 539 3.30 22.76 -2.59
CA ASP A 539 3.03 24.00 -3.32
C ASP A 539 1.54 24.20 -3.63
N ASP A 540 0.73 23.16 -3.50
CA ASP A 540 -0.73 23.25 -3.56
C ASP A 540 -1.28 23.78 -2.21
N PHE A 541 -2.18 24.76 -2.25
CA PHE A 541 -2.78 25.31 -1.04
C PHE A 541 -4.26 25.67 -1.19
N TRP A 542 -4.97 25.57 -0.07
CA TRP A 542 -6.41 25.73 0.00
C TRP A 542 -6.81 26.57 1.20
N PHE A 543 -7.87 27.36 1.04
CA PHE A 543 -8.54 28.02 2.14
C PHE A 543 -10.02 28.23 1.84
N TRP A 544 -10.81 28.38 2.89
CA TRP A 544 -12.26 28.57 2.79
C TRP A 544 -12.80 29.37 3.97
N GLY A 545 -14.00 29.91 3.78
CA GLY A 545 -14.71 30.71 4.79
C GLY A 545 -15.72 31.63 4.12
N GLN A 546 -16.04 32.73 4.79
CA GLN A 546 -16.90 33.77 4.23
C GLN A 546 -16.17 34.54 3.12
N GLU A 547 -16.92 35.07 2.14
CA GLU A 547 -16.33 35.69 0.93
C GLU A 547 -15.35 36.82 1.27
N GLN A 548 -15.70 37.67 2.23
CA GLN A 548 -14.88 38.81 2.64
C GLN A 548 -13.53 38.38 3.23
N ASP A 549 -13.51 37.28 3.99
CA ASP A 549 -12.28 36.79 4.62
C ASP A 549 -11.43 36.02 3.61
N CYS A 550 -12.04 35.29 2.66
CA CYS A 550 -11.35 34.72 1.52
C CYS A 550 -10.70 35.79 0.62
N ALA A 551 -11.39 36.91 0.37
CA ALA A 551 -10.83 38.02 -0.40
C ALA A 551 -9.62 38.68 0.28
N LYS A 552 -9.64 38.82 1.62
CA LYS A 552 -8.49 39.31 2.39
C LYS A 552 -7.33 38.31 2.37
N ALA A 553 -7.63 37.01 2.48
CA ALA A 553 -6.63 35.95 2.38
C ALA A 553 -5.97 35.98 1.01
N TRP A 554 -6.75 36.02 -0.08
CA TRP A 554 -6.22 36.10 -1.44
C TRP A 554 -5.38 37.36 -1.69
N LYS A 555 -5.82 38.51 -1.19
CA LYS A 555 -5.00 39.73 -1.24
C LYS A 555 -3.64 39.54 -0.55
N SER A 556 -3.64 38.89 0.61
CA SER A 556 -2.41 38.60 1.36
C SER A 556 -1.49 37.63 0.62
N VAL A 557 -2.06 36.63 -0.06
CA VAL A 557 -1.31 35.71 -0.94
C VAL A 557 -0.61 36.47 -2.06
N ASN A 558 -1.31 37.38 -2.75
CA ASN A 558 -0.70 38.15 -3.85
C ASN A 558 0.40 39.10 -3.34
N GLU A 559 0.15 39.84 -2.26
CA GLU A 559 1.17 40.72 -1.64
C GLU A 559 2.41 39.92 -1.22
N PHE A 560 2.21 38.72 -0.66
CA PHE A 560 3.31 37.81 -0.33
C PHE A 560 4.08 37.36 -1.58
N CYS A 561 3.39 36.98 -2.66
CA CYS A 561 4.02 36.55 -3.91
C CYS A 561 4.88 37.68 -4.51
N ASP A 562 4.35 38.91 -4.54
CA ASP A 562 5.04 40.09 -5.07
C ASP A 562 6.33 40.38 -4.28
N VAL A 563 6.27 40.33 -2.94
CA VAL A 563 7.42 40.59 -2.07
C VAL A 563 8.45 39.47 -2.12
N MET A 564 8.01 38.21 -2.11
CA MET A 564 8.88 37.04 -2.06
C MET A 564 9.39 36.59 -3.43
N GLY A 565 8.89 37.19 -4.52
CA GLY A 565 9.27 36.88 -5.89
C GLY A 565 8.74 35.53 -6.38
N LEU A 566 7.57 35.11 -5.90
CA LEU A 566 6.88 33.88 -6.29
C LEU A 566 5.78 34.16 -7.31
N GLU A 567 5.42 33.15 -8.09
CA GLU A 567 4.36 33.25 -9.09
C GLU A 567 3.23 32.27 -8.80
N ILE A 568 2.00 32.74 -8.92
CA ILE A 568 0.80 31.91 -8.85
C ILE A 568 0.62 31.19 -10.18
N ASN A 569 0.25 29.91 -10.11
CA ASN A 569 -0.11 29.15 -11.29
C ASN A 569 -1.60 29.29 -11.60
N HIS A 570 -1.93 30.28 -12.43
CA HIS A 570 -3.30 30.61 -12.81
C HIS A 570 -4.08 29.44 -13.44
N GLU A 571 -3.43 28.40 -13.97
CA GLU A 571 -4.13 27.22 -14.53
C GLU A 571 -4.76 26.33 -13.46
N LYS A 572 -4.21 26.31 -12.23
CA LYS A 572 -4.78 25.56 -11.10
C LYS A 572 -5.32 26.45 -9.99
N THR A 573 -5.39 27.75 -10.24
CA THR A 573 -6.00 28.69 -9.30
C THR A 573 -7.47 28.87 -9.63
N GLY A 574 -8.33 28.69 -8.63
CA GLY A 574 -9.77 28.86 -8.78
C GLY A 574 -10.44 29.23 -7.46
N ALA A 575 -11.63 29.81 -7.57
CA ALA A 575 -12.48 30.10 -6.43
C ALA A 575 -13.91 29.65 -6.74
N ALA A 576 -14.60 29.10 -5.75
CA ALA A 576 -15.99 28.69 -5.87
C ALA A 576 -16.85 29.38 -4.80
N ARG A 577 -17.95 30.01 -5.21
CA ARG A 577 -18.92 30.63 -4.30
C ARG A 577 -20.16 29.77 -4.19
N LEU A 578 -20.42 29.24 -2.99
CA LEU A 578 -21.49 28.29 -2.75
C LEU A 578 -22.52 28.87 -1.79
N TYR A 579 -23.78 28.87 -2.19
CA TYR A 579 -24.90 29.35 -1.40
C TYR A 579 -25.88 28.22 -1.07
N LEU A 580 -26.64 28.37 0.01
CA LEU A 580 -27.76 27.49 0.33
C LEU A 580 -28.94 27.78 -0.62
N ASN A 581 -29.31 26.82 -1.47
CA ASN A 581 -30.44 26.99 -2.39
C ASN A 581 -31.76 27.15 -1.61
N LYS A 582 -32.63 28.09 -2.06
CA LYS A 582 -33.94 28.39 -1.42
C LYS A 582 -34.85 27.14 -1.27
N SER A 583 -34.70 26.13 -2.12
CA SER A 583 -35.42 24.85 -2.04
C SER A 583 -35.04 23.99 -0.82
N HIS A 584 -33.79 24.06 -0.35
CA HIS A 584 -33.29 23.29 0.81
C HIS A 584 -33.52 23.98 2.15
N LYS A 585 -34.01 25.22 2.17
CA LYS A 585 -34.40 25.91 3.42
C LYS A 585 -35.43 25.10 4.21
N LYS A 586 -36.34 24.39 3.53
CA LYS A 586 -37.35 23.49 4.12
C LYS A 586 -36.79 22.21 4.75
N GLU A 587 -35.56 21.80 4.44
CA GLU A 587 -34.98 20.56 4.99
C GLU A 587 -34.24 20.77 6.32
N PHE A 588 -33.87 22.02 6.63
CA PHE A 588 -33.18 22.40 7.87
C PHE A 588 -34.06 23.16 8.87
N SER A 589 -35.28 23.55 8.50
CA SER A 589 -36.26 24.22 9.39
C SER A 589 -37.54 23.40 9.50
N ASP A 590 -37.97 23.07 10.73
CA ASP A 590 -39.23 22.36 11.01
C ASP A 590 -40.46 23.31 11.04
N ASP A 591 -40.30 24.58 10.67
CA ASP A 591 -41.39 25.55 10.74
C ASP A 591 -42.31 25.46 9.51
N SER A 592 -43.43 24.78 9.71
CA SER A 592 -44.60 24.85 8.84
C SER A 592 -45.38 26.15 9.11
N GLU A 593 -44.89 27.29 8.64
CA GLU A 593 -45.73 28.48 8.47
C GLU A 593 -45.61 29.04 7.06
N SER A 594 -46.78 29.08 6.41
CA SER A 594 -47.01 29.67 5.11
C SER A 594 -47.00 31.19 5.21
N ASP A 595 -45.91 31.82 4.81
CA ASP A 595 -45.93 33.24 4.45
C ASP A 595 -45.69 33.39 2.95
N SER A 596 -46.81 33.47 2.24
CA SER A 596 -46.90 34.00 0.88
C SER A 596 -46.69 35.51 0.93
N ASN A 597 -45.51 35.98 0.51
CA ASN A 597 -45.26 37.24 -0.23
C ASN A 597 -43.83 37.76 0.01
N VAL A 598 -42.84 37.35 -0.80
CA VAL A 598 -41.80 38.24 -1.36
C VAL A 598 -41.25 37.59 -2.63
N ASP A 599 -41.90 37.85 -3.75
CA ASP A 599 -41.40 37.54 -5.09
C ASP A 599 -40.54 38.72 -5.55
N GLN A 600 -39.25 38.70 -5.23
CA GLN A 600 -38.24 39.52 -5.90
C GLN A 600 -36.98 38.67 -6.12
N ARG A 601 -36.86 38.13 -7.33
CA ARG A 601 -35.55 37.97 -7.97
C ARG A 601 -34.96 39.38 -8.11
N PRO A 602 -33.67 39.62 -7.82
CA PRO A 602 -33.01 40.76 -8.45
C PRO A 602 -32.94 40.43 -9.93
N ASP A 603 -33.68 41.20 -10.73
CA ASP A 603 -33.53 41.22 -12.17
C ASP A 603 -32.06 41.46 -12.54
N SER A 604 -31.64 40.78 -13.61
CA SER A 604 -30.29 40.77 -14.16
C SER A 604 -29.87 42.09 -14.84
N SER A 605 -30.26 43.24 -14.31
CA SER A 605 -29.87 44.54 -14.87
C SER A 605 -30.03 45.65 -13.82
N THR A 606 -28.93 46.40 -13.61
CA THR A 606 -28.84 47.64 -12.81
C THR A 606 -28.82 47.51 -11.29
N VAL A 607 -27.80 46.83 -10.76
CA VAL A 607 -27.07 47.34 -9.59
C VAL A 607 -25.65 47.62 -10.06
N SER A 608 -25.18 48.85 -9.86
CA SER A 608 -23.77 49.21 -10.01
C SER A 608 -22.98 48.47 -8.93
N VAL A 609 -22.69 47.19 -9.19
CA VAL A 609 -21.68 46.42 -8.48
C VAL A 609 -20.36 47.09 -8.85
N THR A 610 -19.84 47.93 -7.96
CA THR A 610 -18.39 48.11 -7.89
C THR A 610 -17.80 46.71 -7.69
N GLU A 611 -17.29 46.12 -8.77
CA GLU A 611 -16.77 44.76 -8.84
C GLU A 611 -15.82 44.48 -7.65
N PRO A 612 -16.01 43.41 -6.85
CA PRO A 612 -14.89 42.88 -6.10
C PRO A 612 -14.04 42.05 -7.07
N ALA A 613 -13.15 42.74 -7.78
CA ALA A 613 -12.05 42.15 -8.54
C ALA A 613 -10.97 41.56 -7.59
N SER A 614 -11.37 40.77 -6.58
CA SER A 614 -10.48 40.37 -5.46
C SER A 614 -10.31 38.87 -5.25
N LEU A 615 -11.04 38.00 -5.94
CA LEU A 615 -10.85 36.54 -5.89
C LEU A 615 -10.35 36.03 -7.26
N PRO A 616 -9.58 34.93 -7.28
CA PRO A 616 -9.06 34.41 -8.54
C PRO A 616 -10.18 33.86 -9.42
N ARG A 617 -9.96 33.93 -10.74
CA ARG A 617 -10.86 33.35 -11.74
C ARG A 617 -10.34 31.95 -12.09
N GLY A 618 -11.21 30.95 -12.06
CA GLY A 618 -10.87 29.58 -12.44
C GLY A 618 -11.71 28.56 -11.69
N ASP A 619 -11.71 27.33 -12.19
CA ASP A 619 -12.43 26.22 -11.57
C ASP A 619 -11.62 25.60 -10.43
N ILE A 620 -12.31 25.19 -9.36
CA ILE A 620 -11.70 24.34 -8.32
C ILE A 620 -11.70 22.89 -8.79
N ARG A 621 -10.52 22.25 -8.77
CA ARG A 621 -10.29 20.93 -9.36
C ARG A 621 -9.53 20.00 -8.43
N TRP A 622 -9.92 18.73 -8.45
CA TRP A 622 -9.28 17.65 -7.71
C TRP A 622 -9.13 16.42 -8.61
N GLY A 623 -7.94 16.17 -9.14
CA GLY A 623 -7.77 15.11 -10.15
C GLY A 623 -8.71 15.34 -11.32
N PHE A 624 -9.65 14.42 -11.54
CA PHE A 624 -10.67 14.53 -12.58
C PHE A 624 -11.99 15.13 -12.07
N LEU A 625 -12.03 15.58 -10.82
CA LEU A 625 -13.19 16.24 -10.25
C LEU A 625 -13.11 17.75 -10.41
N LYS A 626 -14.25 18.38 -10.69
CA LYS A 626 -14.47 19.83 -10.72
C LYS A 626 -15.58 20.17 -9.73
N LEU A 627 -15.37 21.15 -8.87
CA LEU A 627 -16.40 21.62 -7.95
C LEU A 627 -17.45 22.43 -8.74
N ASP A 628 -18.69 21.96 -8.72
CA ASP A 628 -19.81 22.67 -9.32
C ASP A 628 -20.43 23.65 -8.32
N GLU A 629 -20.52 24.93 -8.71
CA GLU A 629 -21.01 25.99 -7.82
C GLU A 629 -22.51 25.87 -7.50
N SER A 630 -23.29 25.30 -8.42
CA SER A 630 -24.74 25.23 -8.31
C SER A 630 -25.22 24.16 -7.33
N THR A 631 -24.52 23.02 -7.32
CA THR A 631 -24.79 21.87 -6.45
C THR A 631 -23.94 21.92 -5.19
N GLY A 632 -22.77 22.55 -5.23
CA GLY A 632 -21.76 22.51 -4.16
C GLY A 632 -21.13 21.12 -4.01
N ARG A 633 -21.05 20.35 -5.10
CA ARG A 633 -20.49 19.00 -5.14
C ARG A 633 -19.39 18.90 -6.18
N PHE A 634 -18.45 18.00 -5.95
CA PHE A 634 -17.45 17.66 -6.95
C PHE A 634 -18.07 16.74 -8.02
N GLU A 635 -17.99 17.14 -9.28
CA GLU A 635 -18.45 16.39 -10.44
C GLU A 635 -17.28 15.93 -11.30
N VAL A 636 -17.42 14.80 -11.99
CA VAL A 636 -16.35 14.28 -12.88
C VAL A 636 -16.30 15.08 -14.18
N ASP A 637 -15.14 15.65 -14.46
CA ASP A 637 -14.79 16.23 -15.75
C ASP A 637 -14.54 15.11 -16.78
N GLN A 638 -15.58 14.84 -17.56
CA GLN A 638 -15.58 13.78 -18.57
C GLN A 638 -14.54 13.99 -19.67
N SER A 639 -14.08 15.22 -19.92
CA SER A 639 -13.07 15.51 -20.95
C SER A 639 -11.69 14.97 -20.56
N GLN A 640 -11.33 15.01 -19.27
CA GLN A 640 -10.08 14.42 -18.77
C GLN A 640 -10.13 12.89 -18.81
N VAL A 641 -11.31 12.31 -18.54
CA VAL A 641 -11.54 10.87 -18.67
C VAL A 641 -11.27 10.40 -20.10
N ASP A 642 -11.64 11.19 -21.12
CA ASP A 642 -11.46 10.82 -22.53
C ASP A 642 -9.99 10.67 -22.93
N VAL A 643 -9.13 11.59 -22.47
CA VAL A 643 -7.69 11.53 -22.70
C VAL A 643 -7.12 10.25 -22.09
N HIS A 644 -7.56 9.91 -20.89
CA HIS A 644 -7.05 8.76 -20.15
C HIS A 644 -7.59 7.42 -20.68
N ILE A 645 -8.81 7.38 -21.23
CA ILE A 645 -9.33 6.23 -21.99
C ILE A 645 -8.39 5.91 -23.17
N GLN A 646 -7.93 6.93 -23.91
CA GLN A 646 -7.00 6.73 -25.02
C GLN A 646 -5.65 6.18 -24.55
N GLU A 647 -5.14 6.70 -23.43
CA GLU A 647 -3.90 6.22 -22.82
C GLU A 647 -4.01 4.75 -22.40
N LEU A 648 -5.06 4.39 -21.66
CA LEU A 648 -5.30 3.02 -21.23
C LEU A 648 -5.49 2.08 -22.42
N ARG A 649 -6.19 2.51 -23.47
CA ARG A 649 -6.32 1.73 -24.70
C ARG A 649 -4.96 1.39 -25.31
N ARG A 650 -4.02 2.34 -25.34
CA ARG A 650 -2.64 2.10 -25.84
C ARG A 650 -1.87 1.15 -24.93
N GLN A 651 -1.95 1.33 -23.61
CA GLN A 651 -1.28 0.47 -22.64
C GLN A 651 -1.77 -0.98 -22.73
N LEU A 652 -3.09 -1.18 -22.83
CA LEU A 652 -3.70 -2.50 -23.01
C LEU A 652 -3.37 -3.11 -24.37
N ALA A 653 -3.34 -2.33 -25.45
CA ALA A 653 -2.98 -2.80 -26.78
C ALA A 653 -1.50 -3.23 -26.89
N ALA A 654 -0.60 -2.64 -26.08
CA ALA A 654 0.82 -3.02 -26.04
C ALA A 654 1.08 -4.37 -25.33
N CYS A 655 0.09 -4.90 -24.60
CA CYS A 655 0.22 -6.15 -23.86
C CYS A 655 0.23 -7.36 -24.81
N LYS A 656 1.27 -8.20 -24.71
CA LYS A 656 1.49 -9.35 -25.61
C LYS A 656 0.95 -10.68 -25.06
N SER A 657 0.55 -10.71 -23.79
CA SER A 657 -0.03 -11.89 -23.13
C SER A 657 -1.26 -11.56 -22.28
N THR A 658 -2.16 -12.53 -22.08
CA THR A 658 -3.32 -12.34 -21.19
C THR A 658 -2.93 -11.92 -19.77
N PHE A 659 -1.90 -12.53 -19.17
CA PHE A 659 -1.43 -12.13 -17.83
C PHE A 659 -0.84 -10.72 -17.79
N SER A 660 -0.12 -10.31 -18.84
CA SER A 660 0.42 -8.94 -18.94
C SER A 660 -0.70 -7.90 -19.02
N TRP A 661 -1.78 -8.23 -19.73
CA TRP A 661 -2.98 -7.40 -19.85
C TRP A 661 -3.69 -7.25 -18.50
N VAL A 662 -3.91 -8.37 -17.80
CA VAL A 662 -4.55 -8.35 -16.46
C VAL A 662 -3.71 -7.55 -15.46
N GLN A 663 -2.38 -7.70 -15.51
CA GLN A 663 -1.50 -6.92 -14.64
C GLN A 663 -1.55 -5.43 -14.94
N ALA A 664 -1.57 -5.03 -16.21
CA ALA A 664 -1.71 -3.63 -16.62
C ALA A 664 -3.05 -3.05 -16.14
N TRP A 665 -4.16 -3.77 -16.37
CA TRP A 665 -5.48 -3.41 -15.88
C TRP A 665 -5.52 -3.24 -14.36
N ASN A 666 -5.08 -4.23 -13.60
CA ASN A 666 -5.12 -4.19 -12.13
C ASN A 666 -4.27 -3.05 -11.58
N THR A 667 -3.07 -2.84 -12.14
CA THR A 667 -2.17 -1.76 -11.71
C THR A 667 -2.81 -0.40 -11.96
N TYR A 668 -3.40 -0.24 -13.14
CA TYR A 668 -4.08 0.99 -13.51
C TYR A 668 -5.30 1.23 -12.61
N MET A 669 -6.21 0.26 -12.48
CA MET A 669 -7.45 0.43 -11.72
C MET A 669 -7.22 0.67 -10.23
N ALA A 670 -6.20 0.05 -9.64
CA ALA A 670 -5.83 0.28 -8.24
C ALA A 670 -5.44 1.74 -7.95
N ARG A 671 -4.83 2.43 -8.94
CA ARG A 671 -4.37 3.82 -8.81
C ARG A 671 -5.38 4.82 -9.36
N PHE A 672 -6.14 4.43 -10.37
CA PHE A 672 -6.99 5.34 -11.14
C PHE A 672 -8.08 5.99 -10.28
N ILE A 673 -8.81 5.19 -9.50
CA ILE A 673 -9.94 5.69 -8.70
C ILE A 673 -9.45 6.58 -7.57
N SER A 674 -8.48 6.08 -6.81
CA SER A 674 -7.89 6.82 -5.69
C SER A 674 -7.28 8.13 -6.16
N ASN A 675 -6.46 8.13 -7.21
CA ASN A 675 -5.76 9.35 -7.64
C ASN A 675 -6.68 10.40 -8.28
N ASN A 676 -7.71 9.98 -9.02
CA ASN A 676 -8.50 10.91 -9.85
C ASN A 676 -9.89 11.23 -9.32
N PHE A 677 -10.49 10.37 -8.49
CA PHE A 677 -11.86 10.56 -7.97
C PHE A 677 -11.94 10.65 -6.45
N GLY A 678 -10.81 10.49 -5.74
CA GLY A 678 -10.75 10.52 -4.28
C GLY A 678 -11.43 9.30 -3.63
N LYS A 679 -11.03 8.99 -2.39
CA LYS A 679 -11.69 7.95 -1.60
C LYS A 679 -13.12 8.39 -1.23
N PRO A 680 -14.11 7.49 -1.23
CA PRO A 680 -15.44 7.80 -0.71
C PRO A 680 -15.40 8.24 0.76
N ALA A 681 -16.29 9.15 1.14
CA ALA A 681 -16.50 9.60 2.53
C ALA A 681 -17.97 10.01 2.74
N PHE A 682 -18.41 10.07 4.00
CA PHE A 682 -19.78 10.48 4.30
C PHE A 682 -20.10 11.89 3.78
N CYS A 683 -19.15 12.83 3.80
CA CYS A 683 -19.31 14.17 3.22
C CYS A 683 -19.52 14.21 1.71
N LEU A 684 -19.03 13.22 0.96
CA LEU A 684 -19.24 13.11 -0.49
C LEU A 684 -20.60 12.46 -0.81
N GLY A 685 -21.10 11.62 0.10
CA GLY A 685 -22.39 10.96 0.00
C GLY A 685 -22.49 9.88 -1.10
N ARG A 686 -23.66 9.25 -1.22
CA ARG A 686 -23.95 8.26 -2.28
C ARG A 686 -23.79 8.79 -3.70
N PRO A 687 -24.23 10.03 -4.03
CA PRO A 687 -24.16 10.54 -5.41
C PRO A 687 -22.75 10.55 -5.98
N HIS A 688 -21.72 10.81 -5.15
CA HIS A 688 -20.32 10.74 -5.58
C HIS A 688 -19.93 9.32 -6.02
N ILE A 689 -20.25 8.31 -5.21
CA ILE A 689 -19.96 6.91 -5.57
C ILE A 689 -20.70 6.52 -6.85
N GLU A 690 -21.97 6.90 -6.99
CA GLU A 690 -22.78 6.61 -8.17
C GLU A 690 -22.22 7.27 -9.44
N MET A 691 -21.70 8.49 -9.33
CA MET A 691 -21.01 9.19 -10.40
C MET A 691 -19.70 8.50 -10.80
N VAL A 692 -18.90 8.03 -9.83
CA VAL A 692 -17.68 7.26 -10.11
C VAL A 692 -18.03 5.92 -10.77
N LEU A 693 -19.05 5.21 -10.29
CA LEU A 693 -19.54 3.97 -10.91
C LEU A 693 -20.03 4.20 -12.34
N SER A 694 -20.78 5.28 -12.59
CA SER A 694 -21.23 5.68 -13.93
C SER A 694 -20.04 5.96 -14.86
N THR A 695 -19.01 6.64 -14.35
CA THR A 695 -17.79 6.96 -15.12
C THR A 695 -17.00 5.69 -15.42
N LEU A 696 -16.83 4.77 -14.46
CA LEU A 696 -16.18 3.48 -14.70
C LEU A 696 -16.94 2.65 -15.74
N LYS A 697 -18.28 2.62 -15.67
CA LYS A 697 -19.12 1.96 -16.68
C LYS A 697 -18.92 2.57 -18.07
N ARG A 698 -18.81 3.90 -18.16
CA ARG A 698 -18.48 4.59 -19.41
C ARG A 698 -17.09 4.20 -19.92
N ILE A 699 -16.07 4.21 -19.06
CA ILE A 699 -14.70 3.83 -19.42
C ILE A 699 -14.66 2.41 -19.99
N GLU A 700 -15.27 1.43 -19.33
CA GLU A 700 -15.35 0.05 -19.85
C GLU A 700 -16.06 0.01 -21.21
N ARG A 701 -17.19 0.70 -21.35
CA ARG A 701 -17.94 0.75 -22.62
C ARG A 701 -17.09 1.34 -23.76
N GLU A 702 -16.40 2.45 -23.54
CA GLU A 702 -15.57 3.09 -24.56
C GLU A 702 -14.33 2.27 -24.88
N LEU A 703 -13.69 1.65 -23.89
CA LEU A 703 -12.50 0.81 -24.11
C LEU A 703 -12.82 -0.45 -24.93
N PHE A 704 -14.00 -1.03 -24.70
CA PHE A 704 -14.38 -2.34 -25.23
C PHE A 704 -15.50 -2.28 -26.28
N ALA A 705 -15.86 -1.10 -26.79
CA ALA A 705 -16.72 -0.97 -27.95
C ALA A 705 -16.05 -1.58 -29.20
N VAL A 706 -16.78 -2.42 -29.95
CA VAL A 706 -16.34 -3.01 -31.23
C VAL A 706 -17.34 -2.62 -32.31
N ASP A 707 -16.84 -2.24 -33.49
CA ASP A 707 -17.64 -1.92 -34.68
C ASP A 707 -18.30 -3.20 -35.25
N GLY A 708 -19.63 -3.29 -35.15
CA GLY A 708 -20.45 -4.30 -35.83
C GLY A 708 -20.50 -5.68 -35.14
N ASP A 709 -21.60 -5.89 -34.39
CA ASP A 709 -22.06 -7.12 -33.73
C ASP A 709 -21.36 -7.64 -32.45
N ALA A 710 -22.18 -7.76 -31.39
CA ALA A 710 -21.94 -8.30 -30.04
C ALA A 710 -20.82 -7.62 -29.21
N SER A 711 -21.10 -6.43 -28.65
CA SER A 711 -20.20 -5.74 -27.72
C SER A 711 -19.73 -6.60 -26.53
N PRO A 712 -18.42 -6.70 -26.23
CA PRO A 712 -17.96 -7.02 -24.89
C PRO A 712 -18.27 -5.84 -23.97
N GLY A 713 -19.18 -6.02 -23.01
CA GLY A 713 -19.64 -4.97 -22.10
C GLY A 713 -18.71 -4.71 -20.91
N SER A 714 -17.63 -5.50 -20.76
CA SER A 714 -16.73 -5.48 -19.60
C SER A 714 -15.32 -5.97 -19.96
N ALA A 715 -14.36 -5.71 -19.07
CA ALA A 715 -13.01 -6.25 -19.17
C ALA A 715 -12.97 -7.78 -19.25
N ALA A 716 -13.87 -8.46 -18.52
CA ALA A 716 -14.01 -9.92 -18.57
C ALA A 716 -14.52 -10.39 -19.93
N ASP A 717 -15.49 -9.69 -20.54
CA ASP A 717 -15.99 -10.04 -21.88
C ASP A 717 -14.92 -9.86 -22.96
N TYR A 718 -14.14 -8.79 -22.88
CA TYR A 718 -13.02 -8.56 -23.78
C TYR A 718 -12.00 -9.70 -23.69
N LEU A 719 -11.61 -10.08 -22.46
CA LEU A 719 -10.70 -11.21 -22.25
C LEU A 719 -11.33 -12.52 -22.71
N ARG A 720 -12.63 -12.74 -22.51
CA ARG A 720 -13.33 -13.94 -22.99
C ARG A 720 -13.26 -14.06 -24.49
N LEU A 721 -13.54 -12.98 -25.24
CA LEU A 721 -13.42 -12.96 -26.70
C LEU A 721 -11.98 -13.13 -27.19
N ALA A 722 -11.02 -12.44 -26.55
CA ALA A 722 -9.61 -12.55 -26.88
C ALA A 722 -9.09 -13.98 -26.67
N ILE A 723 -9.49 -14.63 -25.57
CA ILE A 723 -9.16 -16.01 -25.27
C ILE A 723 -9.86 -16.97 -26.24
N ALA A 724 -11.14 -16.77 -26.54
CA ALA A 724 -11.88 -17.59 -27.49
C ALA A 724 -11.23 -17.57 -28.87
N LYS A 725 -10.84 -16.39 -29.37
CA LYS A 725 -10.15 -16.23 -30.66
C LYS A 725 -8.77 -16.88 -30.68
N LYS A 726 -8.03 -16.82 -29.56
CA LYS A 726 -6.64 -17.29 -29.47
C LYS A 726 -6.51 -18.78 -29.17
N PHE A 727 -7.43 -19.34 -28.37
CA PHE A 727 -7.34 -20.69 -27.81
C PHE A 727 -8.52 -21.60 -28.19
N ASN A 728 -9.50 -21.11 -28.95
CA ASN A 728 -10.71 -21.84 -29.39
C ASN A 728 -11.54 -22.38 -28.21
N LEU A 729 -11.72 -21.57 -27.17
CA LEU A 729 -12.46 -21.88 -25.94
C LEU A 729 -13.52 -20.81 -25.67
N SER A 730 -14.80 -21.15 -25.82
CA SER A 730 -15.92 -20.20 -25.75
C SER A 730 -16.70 -20.20 -24.43
N GLU A 731 -16.61 -21.25 -23.61
CA GLU A 731 -17.50 -21.44 -22.44
C GLU A 731 -16.85 -21.11 -21.09
N LEU A 732 -16.11 -20.01 -20.92
CA LEU A 732 -15.47 -19.66 -19.65
C LEU A 732 -16.42 -18.89 -18.70
N PRO A 733 -16.62 -19.34 -17.44
CA PRO A 733 -17.48 -18.67 -16.48
C PRO A 733 -16.80 -17.41 -15.92
N ASP A 734 -17.58 -16.43 -15.46
CA ASP A 734 -17.03 -15.14 -14.97
C ASP A 734 -16.04 -15.30 -13.81
N GLY A 735 -16.27 -16.29 -12.93
CA GLY A 735 -15.36 -16.59 -11.84
C GLY A 735 -13.95 -16.94 -12.30
N PHE A 736 -13.76 -17.43 -13.53
CA PHE A 736 -12.41 -17.63 -14.08
C PHE A 736 -11.62 -16.32 -14.17
N PHE A 737 -12.26 -15.20 -14.51
CA PHE A 737 -11.55 -13.94 -14.66
C PHE A 737 -11.21 -13.33 -13.31
N TYR A 738 -12.17 -13.34 -12.37
CA TYR A 738 -12.06 -12.61 -11.11
C TYR A 738 -11.48 -13.41 -9.94
N PHE A 739 -11.57 -14.74 -9.95
CA PHE A 739 -11.03 -15.54 -8.85
C PHE A 739 -9.50 -15.51 -8.85
N PRO A 740 -8.85 -15.67 -7.68
CA PRO A 740 -7.40 -15.73 -7.58
C PRO A 740 -6.80 -16.88 -8.41
N GLU A 741 -5.52 -16.79 -8.74
CA GLU A 741 -4.85 -17.84 -9.50
C GLU A 741 -4.82 -19.18 -8.76
N GLU A 742 -4.82 -19.15 -7.42
CA GLU A 742 -4.95 -20.33 -6.57
C GLU A 742 -6.21 -21.16 -6.85
N TYR A 743 -7.27 -20.54 -7.40
CA TYR A 743 -8.53 -21.19 -7.77
C TYR A 743 -8.57 -21.55 -9.26
N GLY A 744 -7.48 -21.33 -9.99
CA GLY A 744 -7.41 -21.44 -11.44
C GLY A 744 -8.00 -20.23 -12.18
N GLY A 745 -8.17 -19.08 -11.51
CA GLY A 745 -8.62 -17.83 -12.12
C GLY A 745 -7.49 -16.90 -12.55
N LEU A 746 -7.81 -15.71 -13.06
CA LEU A 746 -6.82 -14.71 -13.53
C LEU A 746 -6.57 -13.57 -12.54
N ALA A 747 -7.30 -13.52 -11.43
CA ALA A 747 -7.26 -12.42 -10.45
C ALA A 747 -7.46 -11.02 -11.07
N LEU A 748 -8.33 -10.91 -12.08
CA LEU A 748 -8.76 -9.62 -12.63
C LEU A 748 -9.45 -8.80 -11.54
N THR A 749 -9.06 -7.55 -11.34
CA THR A 749 -9.69 -6.65 -10.37
C THR A 749 -11.01 -6.12 -10.93
N ASN A 750 -12.09 -6.24 -10.15
CA ASN A 750 -13.37 -5.60 -10.43
C ASN A 750 -13.45 -4.26 -9.66
N PRO A 751 -13.31 -3.10 -10.31
CA PRO A 751 -13.29 -1.80 -9.64
C PRO A 751 -14.65 -1.39 -9.03
N PHE A 752 -15.75 -2.03 -9.42
CA PHE A 752 -17.09 -1.67 -8.96
C PHE A 752 -17.43 -2.25 -7.57
N VAL A 753 -16.84 -3.39 -7.20
CA VAL A 753 -17.22 -4.15 -5.99
C VAL A 753 -17.04 -3.34 -4.72
N SER A 754 -15.84 -2.84 -4.45
CA SER A 754 -15.58 -2.04 -3.24
C SER A 754 -16.44 -0.78 -3.18
N LEU A 755 -16.65 -0.11 -4.31
CA LEU A 755 -17.48 1.10 -4.39
C LEU A 755 -18.95 0.80 -4.07
N ILE A 756 -19.53 -0.27 -4.63
CA ILE A 756 -20.89 -0.70 -4.33
C ILE A 756 -21.03 -1.12 -2.86
N SER A 757 -20.07 -1.88 -2.33
CA SER A 757 -20.08 -2.28 -0.92
C SER A 757 -20.02 -1.08 0.04
N MET A 758 -19.23 -0.05 -0.28
CA MET A 758 -19.21 1.21 0.47
C MET A 758 -20.50 2.02 0.33
N ARG A 759 -21.12 2.03 -0.86
CA ARG A 759 -22.39 2.71 -1.12
C ARG A 759 -23.50 2.22 -0.20
N GLU A 760 -23.57 0.91 0.05
CA GLU A 760 -24.55 0.31 0.96
C GLU A 760 -24.31 0.72 2.43
N GLY A 761 -23.06 1.01 2.80
CA GLY A 761 -22.69 1.51 4.13
C GLY A 761 -23.18 2.94 4.40
N ILE A 762 -23.31 3.78 3.37
CA ILE A 762 -23.80 5.15 3.50
C ILE A 762 -25.32 5.13 3.67
N LYS A 763 -25.87 5.14 4.89
CA LYS A 763 -27.34 5.10 5.12
C LYS A 763 -28.00 6.47 5.32
N THR A 764 -27.20 7.53 5.37
CA THR A 764 -27.63 8.89 5.66
C THR A 764 -26.89 9.88 4.75
N THR A 765 -27.54 11.00 4.43
CA THR A 765 -26.93 12.06 3.62
C THR A 765 -26.17 13.05 4.52
N PRO A 766 -25.19 13.80 3.98
CA PRO A 766 -24.50 14.86 4.73
C PRO A 766 -25.47 15.83 5.42
N GLU A 767 -26.52 16.23 4.71
CA GLU A 767 -27.55 17.15 5.18
C GLU A 767 -28.31 16.56 6.38
N ARG A 768 -28.68 15.27 6.31
CA ARG A 768 -29.35 14.58 7.41
C ARG A 768 -28.43 14.40 8.62
N ILE A 769 -27.14 14.13 8.43
CA ILE A 769 -26.17 14.05 9.54
C ILE A 769 -26.15 15.37 10.33
N LEU A 770 -26.09 16.50 9.64
CA LEU A 770 -26.11 17.82 10.28
C LEU A 770 -27.47 18.13 10.91
N ARG A 771 -28.58 17.80 10.24
CA ARG A 771 -29.93 17.98 10.79
C ARG A 771 -30.16 17.19 12.07
N ASP A 772 -29.72 15.93 12.11
CA ASP A 772 -29.84 15.09 13.30
C ASP A 772 -29.00 15.66 14.46
N ALA A 773 -27.88 16.33 14.17
CA ALA A 773 -27.09 17.05 15.17
C ALA A 773 -27.78 18.32 15.70
N PHE A 774 -28.43 19.11 14.83
CA PHE A 774 -29.23 20.26 15.26
C PHE A 774 -30.42 19.83 16.13
N ILE A 775 -31.10 18.74 15.77
CA ILE A 775 -32.18 18.17 16.59
C ILE A 775 -31.66 17.71 17.97
N ALA A 776 -30.47 17.11 18.01
CA ALA A 776 -29.85 16.72 19.27
C ALA A 776 -29.48 17.94 20.14
N GLU A 777 -29.00 19.03 19.52
CA GLU A 777 -28.74 20.31 20.17
C GLU A 777 -30.02 20.94 20.73
N ASP A 778 -31.12 20.95 19.97
CA ASP A 778 -32.41 21.48 20.46
C ASP A 778 -32.98 20.64 21.63
N LYS A 779 -32.78 19.32 21.62
CA LYS A 779 -33.11 18.44 22.75
C LYS A 779 -32.27 18.74 23.99
N GLU A 780 -30.97 18.99 23.81
CA GLU A 780 -30.08 19.38 24.92
C GLU A 780 -30.48 20.74 25.49
N TYR A 781 -30.83 21.71 24.66
CA TYR A 781 -31.36 22.99 25.09
C TYR A 781 -32.65 22.84 25.92
N ALA A 782 -33.60 22.02 25.45
CA ALA A 782 -34.85 21.77 26.18
C ALA A 782 -34.59 21.10 27.55
N ALA A 783 -33.70 20.11 27.60
CA ALA A 783 -33.31 19.44 28.84
C ALA A 783 -32.57 20.39 29.81
N ALA A 784 -31.70 21.26 29.30
CA ALA A 784 -30.99 22.25 30.09
C ALA A 784 -31.94 23.29 30.68
N LYS A 785 -32.93 23.74 29.89
CA LYS A 785 -34.00 24.64 30.35
C LYS A 785 -34.83 24.00 31.44
N GLU A 786 -35.31 22.77 31.25
CA GLU A 786 -36.08 22.03 32.25
C GLU A 786 -35.28 21.81 33.55
N LYS A 787 -33.98 21.49 33.42
CA LYS A 787 -33.08 21.34 34.57
C LYS A 787 -32.95 22.64 35.36
N TYR A 788 -32.73 23.77 34.68
CA TYR A 788 -32.67 25.08 35.33
C TYR A 788 -34.00 25.46 36.00
N GLU A 789 -35.13 25.21 35.35
CA GLU A 789 -36.46 25.47 35.93
C GLU A 789 -36.72 24.63 37.19
N LYS A 790 -36.21 23.39 37.24
CA LYS A 790 -36.34 22.49 38.40
C LYS A 790 -35.34 22.76 39.53
N GLN A 791 -34.08 23.05 39.19
CA GLN A 791 -32.96 23.06 40.13
C GLN A 791 -32.42 24.47 40.42
N GLY A 792 -32.86 25.48 39.67
CA GLY A 792 -32.35 26.85 39.74
C GLY A 792 -30.98 27.02 39.07
N PRO A 793 -30.26 28.12 39.30
CA PRO A 793 -28.93 28.33 38.71
C PRO A 793 -27.88 27.37 39.28
N ASN A 794 -26.77 27.24 38.55
CA ASN A 794 -25.64 26.43 38.98
C ASN A 794 -25.06 26.93 40.32
N ARG A 795 -25.32 26.20 41.43
CA ARG A 795 -24.89 26.59 42.79
C ARG A 795 -23.37 26.59 42.98
N THR A 796 -22.63 25.81 42.20
CA THR A 796 -21.16 25.81 42.20
C THR A 796 -20.60 27.13 41.65
N SER A 797 -21.31 27.77 40.71
CA SER A 797 -20.95 29.09 40.18
C SER A 797 -21.27 30.25 41.14
N LEU A 798 -22.24 30.08 42.05
CA LEU A 798 -22.58 31.05 43.08
C LEU A 798 -21.54 31.12 44.22
N GLY A 799 -20.79 30.05 44.46
CA GLY A 799 -19.75 29.99 45.49
C GLY A 799 -18.51 30.86 45.20
N LEU A 800 -18.20 31.09 43.92
CA LEU A 800 -17.07 31.94 43.48
C LEU A 800 -17.42 33.45 43.46
N ILE A 801 -18.71 33.80 43.52
CA ILE A 801 -19.19 35.19 43.54
C ILE A 801 -19.18 35.77 44.98
N SER A 802 -18.97 34.93 46.00
CA SER A 802 -19.15 35.30 47.41
C SER A 802 -17.93 35.92 48.10
N SER A 803 -16.70 35.81 47.57
CA SER A 803 -15.50 36.11 48.39
C SER A 803 -14.63 37.30 47.99
N ALA A 804 -14.91 38.06 46.92
CA ALA A 804 -14.20 39.34 46.71
C ALA A 804 -14.96 40.32 45.80
N THR A 805 -15.30 41.48 46.37
CA THR A 805 -15.76 42.75 45.76
C THR A 805 -17.27 43.02 45.63
N PRO A 806 -17.70 44.30 45.81
CA PRO A 806 -19.05 44.67 46.20
C PRO A 806 -20.01 44.77 45.01
N ARG A 807 -21.12 44.02 45.06
CA ARG A 807 -22.51 44.32 44.64
C ARG A 807 -22.88 45.30 43.50
N SER A 808 -22.01 45.82 42.61
CA SER A 808 -22.42 46.91 41.69
C SER A 808 -22.05 46.85 40.20
N ARG A 809 -21.72 45.69 39.60
CA ARG A 809 -21.48 45.65 38.12
C ARG A 809 -22.09 44.51 37.31
N PHE A 810 -22.97 43.71 37.90
CA PHE A 810 -23.73 42.73 37.11
C PHE A 810 -25.20 43.08 37.24
N SER A 811 -25.83 43.51 36.14
CA SER A 811 -27.25 43.24 35.97
C SER A 811 -27.40 41.75 36.23
N SER A 812 -28.12 41.35 37.30
CA SER A 812 -28.47 39.95 37.52
C SER A 812 -28.82 39.35 36.16
N PRO A 813 -28.15 38.29 35.67
CA PRO A 813 -28.63 37.59 34.49
C PRO A 813 -30.12 37.39 34.75
N GLY A 814 -30.98 37.92 33.86
CA GLY A 814 -32.41 37.88 34.09
C GLY A 814 -32.82 36.48 34.54
N THR A 815 -33.77 36.36 35.48
CA THR A 815 -34.19 35.05 36.00
C THR A 815 -34.69 34.11 34.90
N GLN A 816 -35.04 34.67 33.74
CA GLN A 816 -35.40 33.98 32.51
C GLN A 816 -34.18 33.25 31.90
N PHE A 817 -34.35 31.95 31.68
CA PHE A 817 -33.38 31.10 30.97
C PHE A 817 -33.05 31.69 29.58
N MET A 818 -31.81 31.50 29.13
CA MET A 818 -31.33 32.00 27.85
C MET A 818 -32.22 31.55 26.68
N SER A 819 -32.37 32.41 25.66
CA SER A 819 -33.14 32.04 24.46
C SER A 819 -32.40 30.98 23.64
N ARG A 820 -33.12 30.31 22.72
CA ARG A 820 -32.52 29.34 21.81
C ARG A 820 -31.44 30.00 20.94
N ASP A 821 -31.71 31.17 20.38
CA ASP A 821 -30.74 31.90 19.56
C ASP A 821 -29.49 32.29 20.33
N GLU A 822 -29.64 32.64 21.61
CA GLU A 822 -28.51 32.90 22.50
C GLU A 822 -27.69 31.62 22.77
N TYR A 823 -28.36 30.48 22.94
CA TYR A 823 -27.72 29.19 23.19
C TYR A 823 -26.86 28.72 22.00
N VAL A 824 -27.37 28.85 20.77
CA VAL A 824 -26.71 28.37 19.53
C VAL A 824 -25.74 29.39 18.92
N LYS A 825 -25.68 30.61 19.44
CA LYS A 825 -24.83 31.71 18.93
C LYS A 825 -23.36 31.32 18.70
N HIS A 826 -22.84 30.41 19.52
CA HIS A 826 -21.44 29.96 19.47
C HIS A 826 -21.30 28.45 19.23
N SER A 827 -22.26 27.81 18.54
CA SER A 827 -22.31 26.35 18.40
C SER A 827 -21.02 25.72 17.85
N GLU A 828 -20.25 26.38 16.98
CA GLU A 828 -18.94 25.86 16.55
C GLU A 828 -17.94 25.64 17.70
N SER A 829 -18.05 26.45 18.77
CA SER A 829 -17.16 26.44 19.94
C SER A 829 -17.79 25.75 21.17
N THR A 830 -19.06 25.36 21.11
CA THR A 830 -19.78 24.80 22.27
C THR A 830 -20.50 23.47 21.98
N SER A 831 -20.80 23.16 20.73
CA SER A 831 -21.63 22.00 20.37
C SER A 831 -20.82 20.72 20.17
N LEU A 832 -21.04 19.75 21.05
CA LEU A 832 -20.48 18.40 20.91
C LEU A 832 -21.17 17.62 19.78
N TYR A 833 -22.45 17.86 19.53
CA TYR A 833 -23.20 17.17 18.48
C TYR A 833 -22.74 17.58 17.09
N LEU A 834 -22.50 18.89 16.87
CA LEU A 834 -21.91 19.34 15.62
C LEU A 834 -20.49 18.83 15.44
N LYS A 835 -19.68 18.75 16.51
CA LYS A 835 -18.35 18.10 16.45
C LYS A 835 -18.48 16.63 15.99
N ARG A 836 -19.37 15.84 16.59
CA ARG A 836 -19.58 14.44 16.22
C ARG A 836 -20.07 14.28 14.79
N ALA A 837 -20.98 15.14 14.34
CA ALA A 837 -21.44 15.18 12.96
C ALA A 837 -20.29 15.50 11.99
N TYR A 838 -19.47 16.50 12.33
CA TYR A 838 -18.29 16.87 11.55
C TYR A 838 -17.28 15.73 11.44
N GLN A 839 -17.01 15.03 12.56
CA GLN A 839 -16.15 13.84 12.56
C GLN A 839 -16.73 12.71 11.70
N LEU A 840 -18.04 12.48 11.76
CA LEU A 840 -18.70 11.48 10.92
C LEU A 840 -18.61 11.84 9.43
N LEU A 841 -18.78 13.12 9.07
CA LEU A 841 -18.65 13.59 7.68
C LEU A 841 -17.26 13.30 7.09
N LEU A 842 -16.21 13.39 7.90
CA LEU A 842 -14.82 13.12 7.50
C LEU A 842 -14.48 11.63 7.40
N GLN A 843 -15.33 10.72 7.92
CA GLN A 843 -15.06 9.29 7.92
C GLN A 843 -15.35 8.64 6.56
N GLN A 844 -14.56 7.62 6.23
CA GLN A 844 -14.82 6.73 5.10
C GLN A 844 -15.90 5.71 5.49
N PRO A 845 -16.90 5.44 4.63
CA PRO A 845 -17.85 4.36 4.87
C PRO A 845 -17.18 2.99 4.87
N GLU A 846 -17.58 2.13 5.81
CA GLU A 846 -17.14 0.74 5.83
C GLU A 846 -17.71 -0.05 4.64
N GLU A 847 -16.94 -1.02 4.13
CA GLU A 847 -17.42 -1.95 3.11
C GLU A 847 -18.39 -2.95 3.73
N VAL A 848 -19.66 -2.91 3.32
CA VAL A 848 -20.66 -3.92 3.72
C VAL A 848 -20.25 -5.26 3.12
N SER A 849 -19.89 -6.21 4.00
CA SER A 849 -19.54 -7.58 3.60
C SER A 849 -20.75 -8.31 3.00
N ALA A 850 -20.50 -9.15 1.99
CA ALA A 850 -21.50 -10.09 1.50
C ALA A 850 -21.92 -11.08 2.60
N ALA A 851 -23.20 -11.47 2.58
CA ALA A 851 -23.75 -12.40 3.55
C ALA A 851 -23.32 -13.85 3.24
N PHE A 852 -23.10 -14.67 4.28
CA PHE A 852 -22.81 -16.09 4.10
C PHE A 852 -24.13 -16.87 3.96
N THR A 853 -24.65 -16.98 2.74
CA THR A 853 -25.93 -17.65 2.49
C THR A 853 -25.83 -19.17 2.71
N PRO A 854 -26.94 -19.85 3.08
CA PRO A 854 -26.94 -21.31 3.22
C PRO A 854 -26.50 -22.05 1.95
N GLU A 855 -26.83 -21.51 0.77
CA GLU A 855 -26.41 -22.06 -0.53
C GLU A 855 -24.89 -21.99 -0.69
N LEU A 856 -24.29 -20.84 -0.36
CA LEU A 856 -22.85 -20.65 -0.42
C LEU A 856 -22.12 -21.46 0.65
N GLN A 857 -22.70 -21.55 1.85
CA GLN A 857 -22.20 -22.40 2.93
C GLN A 857 -22.17 -23.86 2.46
N ASN A 858 -23.26 -24.36 1.89
CA ASN A 858 -23.32 -25.71 1.34
C ASN A 858 -22.30 -25.92 0.21
N ALA A 859 -22.11 -24.93 -0.66
CA ALA A 859 -21.13 -24.98 -1.74
C ALA A 859 -19.67 -24.99 -1.27
N ILE A 860 -19.36 -24.26 -0.20
CA ILE A 860 -18.02 -24.25 0.44
C ILE A 860 -17.82 -25.56 1.23
N SER A 861 -18.81 -26.00 2.00
CA SER A 861 -18.74 -27.23 2.81
C SER A 861 -18.64 -28.52 1.99
N LYS A 862 -19.24 -28.56 0.79
CA LYS A 862 -19.19 -29.72 -0.12
C LYS A 862 -17.91 -29.81 -0.97
N ASN A 863 -17.04 -28.81 -0.90
CA ASN A 863 -15.87 -28.73 -1.77
C ASN A 863 -14.59 -29.23 -1.11
N GLU A 864 -14.18 -30.45 -1.45
CA GLU A 864 -12.90 -31.03 -1.00
C GLU A 864 -11.67 -30.25 -1.49
N ALA A 865 -11.77 -29.58 -2.65
CA ALA A 865 -10.70 -28.74 -3.20
C ALA A 865 -10.41 -27.46 -2.37
N ILE A 866 -11.22 -27.16 -1.35
CA ILE A 866 -11.06 -25.99 -0.48
C ILE A 866 -10.31 -26.34 0.81
N LYS A 867 -10.12 -27.63 1.15
CA LYS A 867 -9.43 -28.02 2.41
C LYS A 867 -7.91 -27.76 2.42
N SER A 868 -7.33 -27.32 1.31
CA SER A 868 -5.94 -26.80 1.26
C SER A 868 -5.85 -25.30 0.97
N LEU A 869 -6.98 -24.57 0.93
CA LEU A 869 -7.01 -23.13 0.70
C LEU A 869 -7.31 -22.39 2.02
N PRO A 870 -6.67 -21.24 2.28
CA PRO A 870 -6.88 -20.47 3.51
C PRO A 870 -8.20 -19.69 3.42
N VAL A 871 -9.33 -20.39 3.49
CA VAL A 871 -10.66 -19.78 3.35
C VAL A 871 -11.43 -19.98 4.63
N ASP A 872 -11.07 -19.22 5.65
CA ASP A 872 -12.04 -18.87 6.66
C ASP A 872 -12.85 -17.70 6.09
N TRP A 873 -14.11 -17.94 5.72
CA TRP A 873 -15.03 -16.90 5.24
C TRP A 873 -15.02 -15.70 6.19
N TYR A 874 -14.91 -15.92 7.50
CA TYR A 874 -14.88 -14.84 8.47
C TYR A 874 -13.59 -14.02 8.41
N SER A 875 -12.46 -14.63 8.05
CA SER A 875 -11.16 -13.98 7.85
C SER A 875 -10.98 -13.25 6.51
N MET A 876 -11.87 -13.48 5.53
CA MET A 876 -11.76 -12.87 4.20
C MET A 876 -12.11 -11.38 4.22
N SER A 877 -11.44 -10.60 3.36
CA SER A 877 -11.80 -9.21 3.10
C SER A 877 -13.20 -9.09 2.51
N SER A 878 -13.88 -7.96 2.76
CA SER A 878 -15.20 -7.64 2.19
C SER A 878 -15.21 -7.79 0.66
N TYR A 879 -14.21 -7.24 -0.04
CA TYR A 879 -14.02 -7.46 -1.48
C TYR A 879 -14.02 -8.94 -1.89
N SER A 880 -13.21 -9.77 -1.22
CA SER A 880 -13.09 -11.19 -1.57
C SER A 880 -14.41 -11.95 -1.35
N LYS A 881 -15.14 -11.62 -0.29
CA LYS A 881 -16.49 -12.17 -0.01
C LYS A 881 -17.46 -11.84 -1.13
N SER A 882 -17.49 -10.59 -1.59
CA SER A 882 -18.34 -10.15 -2.70
C SER A 882 -17.97 -10.81 -4.03
N ILE A 883 -16.68 -11.00 -4.32
CA ILE A 883 -16.25 -11.74 -5.53
C ILE A 883 -16.74 -13.18 -5.51
N VAL A 884 -16.65 -13.87 -4.37
CA VAL A 884 -17.15 -15.24 -4.23
C VAL A 884 -18.68 -15.28 -4.37
N ASP A 885 -19.39 -14.36 -3.71
CA ASP A 885 -20.85 -14.26 -3.81
C ASP A 885 -21.33 -14.07 -5.26
N LEU A 886 -20.73 -13.12 -5.99
CA LEU A 886 -21.11 -12.78 -7.36
C LEU A 886 -20.86 -13.92 -8.37
N TYR A 887 -19.73 -14.63 -8.25
CA TYR A 887 -19.25 -15.50 -9.34
C TYR A 887 -19.15 -16.99 -8.99
N SER A 888 -19.51 -17.39 -7.76
CA SER A 888 -19.46 -18.79 -7.32
C SER A 888 -20.34 -19.73 -8.15
N SER A 889 -21.55 -19.31 -8.51
CA SER A 889 -22.55 -20.15 -9.20
C SER A 889 -22.04 -20.66 -10.55
N GLY A 890 -21.41 -19.79 -11.36
CA GLY A 890 -20.82 -20.17 -12.64
C GLY A 890 -19.66 -21.17 -12.51
N MET A 891 -18.83 -20.99 -11.47
CA MET A 891 -17.72 -21.91 -11.18
C MET A 891 -18.24 -23.29 -10.76
N ILE A 892 -19.22 -23.34 -9.85
CA ILE A 892 -19.82 -24.58 -9.37
C ILE A 892 -20.56 -25.31 -10.50
N ASN A 893 -21.30 -24.58 -11.34
CA ASN A 893 -22.04 -25.18 -12.44
C ASN A 893 -21.13 -25.79 -13.51
N LYS A 894 -19.95 -25.21 -13.75
CA LYS A 894 -19.02 -25.73 -14.76
C LYS A 894 -18.06 -26.79 -14.22
N TYR A 895 -17.49 -26.56 -13.03
CA TYR A 895 -16.42 -27.39 -12.49
C TYR A 895 -16.87 -28.28 -11.32
N GLY A 896 -18.11 -28.15 -10.85
CA GLY A 896 -18.60 -28.80 -9.64
C GLY A 896 -18.00 -28.23 -8.35
N SER A 897 -17.18 -27.17 -8.45
CA SER A 897 -16.39 -26.60 -7.35
C SER A 897 -16.10 -25.11 -7.52
N LEU A 898 -15.75 -24.41 -6.43
CA LEU A 898 -15.26 -23.02 -6.51
C LEU A 898 -13.90 -22.91 -7.19
N ALA A 899 -13.02 -23.90 -7.00
CA ALA A 899 -11.76 -23.99 -7.72
C ALA A 899 -11.98 -24.69 -9.06
N ALA A 900 -11.47 -24.13 -10.15
CA ALA A 900 -11.57 -24.73 -11.47
C ALA A 900 -10.72 -26.00 -11.59
N VAL A 901 -9.67 -26.14 -10.77
CA VAL A 901 -8.72 -27.25 -10.80
C VAL A 901 -8.08 -27.47 -9.43
N GLU A 902 -7.41 -28.61 -9.27
CA GLU A 902 -6.60 -28.88 -8.08
C GLU A 902 -5.26 -28.13 -8.14
N ASP A 903 -4.84 -27.56 -7.00
CA ASP A 903 -3.62 -26.73 -6.85
C ASP A 903 -2.37 -27.36 -7.51
N LYS A 904 -2.17 -28.67 -7.33
CA LYS A 904 -1.00 -29.42 -7.86
C LYS A 904 -0.91 -29.40 -9.39
N THR A 905 -2.02 -29.23 -10.09
CA THR A 905 -2.08 -29.24 -11.56
C THR A 905 -1.68 -27.88 -12.16
N LEU A 906 -1.81 -26.80 -11.41
CA LEU A 906 -1.46 -25.45 -11.85
C LEU A 906 0.05 -25.16 -11.70
N PRO A 907 0.63 -24.30 -12.55
CA PRO A 907 2.01 -23.84 -12.41
C PRO A 907 2.10 -22.59 -11.51
N LEU A 908 1.44 -22.59 -10.34
CA LEU A 908 1.36 -21.39 -9.47
C LEU A 908 2.73 -20.86 -9.04
N GLY A 909 3.72 -21.73 -8.82
CA GLY A 909 5.08 -21.31 -8.52
C GLY A 909 5.70 -20.45 -9.62
N VAL A 910 5.44 -20.79 -10.90
CA VAL A 910 5.91 -20.01 -12.06
C VAL A 910 5.21 -18.65 -12.10
N VAL A 911 3.89 -18.64 -11.93
CA VAL A 911 3.07 -17.40 -11.89
C VAL A 911 3.55 -16.47 -10.77
N LYS A 912 3.79 -17.00 -9.56
CA LYS A 912 4.31 -16.24 -8.42
C LYS A 912 5.71 -15.69 -8.69
N ILE A 913 6.60 -16.46 -9.31
CA ILE A 913 7.95 -15.99 -9.68
C ILE A 913 7.88 -14.88 -10.72
N LEU A 914 7.07 -15.03 -11.78
CA LEU A 914 6.95 -14.03 -12.85
C LEU A 914 6.32 -12.72 -12.34
N LYS A 915 5.30 -12.79 -11.47
CA LYS A 915 4.77 -11.60 -10.77
C LYS A 915 5.84 -10.94 -9.89
N ARG A 916 6.73 -11.74 -9.29
CA ARG A 916 7.86 -11.30 -8.46
C ARG A 916 9.12 -10.91 -9.25
N GLU A 917 9.20 -11.10 -10.57
CA GLU A 917 10.40 -10.72 -11.33
C GLU A 917 10.64 -9.20 -11.34
N LYS A 918 9.63 -8.37 -11.01
CA LYS A 918 9.87 -6.96 -10.66
C LYS A 918 10.71 -6.76 -9.38
N HIS A 919 10.90 -7.79 -8.54
CA HIS A 919 11.63 -7.73 -7.26
C HIS A 919 12.83 -8.68 -7.19
N PHE A 920 12.79 -9.86 -7.83
CA PHE A 920 13.86 -10.87 -7.74
C PHE A 920 14.99 -10.75 -8.76
N GLN A 921 14.89 -9.86 -9.75
CA GLN A 921 15.90 -9.74 -10.82
C GLN A 921 17.23 -9.12 -10.37
N LYS A 922 17.44 -8.90 -9.06
CA LYS A 922 18.64 -8.28 -8.47
C LYS A 922 19.70 -9.22 -7.86
N SER A 923 19.52 -10.55 -7.77
CA SER A 923 20.46 -11.41 -7.00
C SER A 923 21.12 -12.61 -7.71
N SER A 924 21.13 -12.68 -9.04
CA SER A 924 21.65 -13.87 -9.77
C SER A 924 23.04 -13.72 -10.41
N ASP A 925 23.74 -12.62 -10.11
CA ASP A 925 25.16 -12.40 -10.44
C ASP A 925 26.06 -12.55 -9.20
N LEU A 926 27.39 -12.64 -9.40
CA LEU A 926 28.35 -12.78 -8.29
C LEU A 926 28.25 -11.61 -7.30
N THR A 927 27.96 -10.40 -7.80
CA THR A 927 27.79 -9.21 -6.97
C THR A 927 26.61 -9.35 -6.01
N GLY A 928 25.44 -9.78 -6.52
CA GLY A 928 24.27 -10.05 -5.71
C GLY A 928 24.46 -11.20 -4.73
N LEU A 929 25.24 -12.23 -5.10
CA LEU A 929 25.62 -13.33 -4.21
C LEU A 929 26.51 -12.84 -3.07
N LYS A 930 27.55 -12.06 -3.37
CA LYS A 930 28.44 -11.49 -2.35
C LYS A 930 27.67 -10.62 -1.37
N TYR A 931 26.85 -9.71 -1.88
CA TYR A 931 26.00 -8.84 -1.07
C TYR A 931 25.08 -9.65 -0.16
N SER A 932 24.39 -10.64 -0.71
CA SER A 932 23.42 -11.44 0.03
C SER A 932 24.08 -12.29 1.11
N THR A 933 25.21 -12.93 0.80
CA THR A 933 26.00 -13.67 1.80
C THR A 933 26.47 -12.74 2.91
N ARG A 934 27.08 -11.59 2.56
CA ARG A 934 27.60 -10.64 3.56
C ARG A 934 26.49 -10.09 4.47
N ARG A 935 25.33 -9.76 3.90
CA ARG A 935 24.17 -9.28 4.67
C ARG A 935 23.68 -10.32 5.67
N VAL A 936 23.57 -11.59 5.25
CA VAL A 936 23.16 -12.68 6.15
C VAL A 936 24.15 -12.87 7.29
N LEU A 937 25.46 -12.82 7.01
CA LEU A 937 26.48 -12.93 8.06
C LEU A 937 26.39 -11.77 9.06
N GLN A 938 26.16 -10.55 8.59
CA GLN A 938 25.97 -9.42 9.49
C GLN A 938 24.71 -9.56 10.34
N ASP A 939 23.55 -9.86 9.73
CA ASP A 939 22.28 -9.95 10.45
C ASP A 939 22.37 -10.95 11.61
N PHE A 940 23.01 -12.11 11.37
CA PHE A 940 23.25 -13.08 12.44
C PHE A 940 24.24 -12.62 13.50
N GLN A 941 25.31 -11.92 13.11
CA GLN A 941 26.27 -11.38 14.08
C GLN A 941 25.63 -10.29 14.96
N ASP A 942 24.77 -9.44 14.38
CA ASP A 942 24.04 -8.37 15.07
C ASP A 942 23.00 -8.94 16.07
N ASP A 943 22.37 -10.07 15.71
CA ASP A 943 21.50 -10.85 16.60
C ASP A 943 22.27 -11.59 17.72
N GLY A 944 23.59 -11.41 17.79
CA GLY A 944 24.45 -11.97 18.83
C GLY A 944 24.82 -13.44 18.62
N VAL A 945 24.63 -13.98 17.41
CA VAL A 945 25.05 -15.35 17.08
C VAL A 945 26.57 -15.45 17.11
N ARG A 946 27.09 -16.45 17.83
CA ARG A 946 28.53 -16.70 18.00
C ARG A 946 29.08 -17.81 17.10
N TYR A 947 28.20 -18.65 16.58
CA TYR A 947 28.53 -19.76 15.70
C TYR A 947 27.43 -19.93 14.65
N LEU A 948 27.79 -19.85 13.37
CA LEU A 948 26.86 -19.95 12.25
C LEU A 948 27.32 -21.02 11.26
N GLU A 949 26.48 -22.04 11.04
CA GLU A 949 26.59 -22.92 9.88
C GLU A 949 25.63 -22.41 8.78
N LEU A 950 26.16 -21.63 7.85
CA LEU A 950 25.40 -21.11 6.70
C LEU A 950 25.23 -22.24 5.67
N ARG A 951 24.00 -22.47 5.22
CA ARG A 951 23.71 -23.44 4.15
C ARG A 951 23.37 -22.74 2.84
N THR A 952 23.91 -23.25 1.73
CA THR A 952 23.59 -22.72 0.40
C THR A 952 23.70 -23.79 -0.67
N THR A 953 22.83 -23.74 -1.67
CA THR A 953 22.89 -24.63 -2.84
C THR A 953 23.84 -24.04 -3.87
N PRO A 954 24.95 -24.72 -4.25
CA PRO A 954 25.83 -24.24 -5.32
C PRO A 954 25.06 -24.10 -6.65
N ARG A 955 25.03 -22.89 -7.21
CA ARG A 955 24.35 -22.61 -8.47
C ARG A 955 25.35 -22.28 -9.57
N GLU A 956 25.09 -22.77 -10.76
CA GLU A 956 25.74 -22.32 -11.99
C GLU A 956 24.83 -21.34 -12.73
N SER A 957 25.43 -20.31 -13.32
CA SER A 957 24.75 -19.32 -14.15
C SER A 957 25.55 -19.06 -15.42
N GLN A 958 25.12 -19.68 -16.52
CA GLN A 958 25.70 -19.44 -17.84
C GLN A 958 25.55 -17.98 -18.30
N LYS A 959 24.52 -17.27 -17.83
CA LYS A 959 24.26 -15.86 -18.16
C LYS A 959 25.36 -14.92 -17.64
N TYR A 960 25.91 -15.21 -16.47
CA TYR A 960 26.96 -14.40 -15.83
C TYR A 960 28.33 -15.10 -15.82
N GLY A 961 28.45 -16.24 -16.51
CA GLY A 961 29.67 -17.04 -16.55
C GLY A 961 30.08 -17.60 -15.18
N VAL A 962 29.12 -17.92 -14.31
CA VAL A 962 29.37 -18.41 -12.94
C VAL A 962 29.24 -19.93 -12.91
N SER A 963 30.33 -20.63 -12.59
CA SER A 963 30.29 -22.06 -12.27
C SER A 963 29.87 -22.28 -10.81
N LYS A 964 29.44 -23.50 -10.46
CA LYS A 964 29.20 -23.85 -9.05
C LYS A 964 30.44 -23.66 -8.19
N GLU A 965 31.61 -23.94 -8.76
CA GLU A 965 32.88 -23.69 -8.09
C GLU A 965 33.04 -22.20 -7.79
N GLN A 966 32.84 -21.33 -8.78
CA GLN A 966 32.89 -19.87 -8.59
C GLN A 966 31.84 -19.37 -7.59
N TYR A 967 30.65 -19.96 -7.57
CA TYR A 967 29.62 -19.66 -6.58
C TYR A 967 30.12 -19.99 -5.17
N VAL A 968 30.62 -21.20 -4.96
CA VAL A 968 31.10 -21.67 -3.65
C VAL A 968 32.31 -20.87 -3.20
N THR A 969 33.30 -20.65 -4.08
CA THR A 969 34.46 -19.83 -3.74
C THR A 969 34.04 -18.41 -3.42
N THR A 970 33.09 -17.82 -4.16
CA THR A 970 32.59 -16.46 -3.87
C THR A 970 31.95 -16.37 -2.48
N VAL A 971 31.17 -17.37 -2.08
CA VAL A 971 30.59 -17.40 -0.73
C VAL A 971 31.67 -17.59 0.34
N LEU A 972 32.65 -18.46 0.10
CA LEU A 972 33.77 -18.69 1.01
C LEU A 972 34.69 -17.48 1.12
N ASP A 973 34.95 -16.78 0.01
CA ASP A 973 35.72 -15.54 -0.03
C ASP A 973 35.02 -14.51 0.88
N VAL A 974 33.69 -14.36 0.78
CA VAL A 974 32.94 -13.46 1.66
C VAL A 974 32.97 -13.92 3.12
N ILE A 975 32.89 -15.22 3.40
CA ILE A 975 32.99 -15.75 4.77
C ILE A 975 34.39 -15.48 5.37
N GLU A 976 35.45 -15.67 4.59
CA GLU A 976 36.83 -15.40 5.00
C GLU A 976 37.05 -13.89 5.19
N GLU A 977 36.54 -13.06 4.28
CA GLU A 977 36.55 -11.60 4.40
C GLU A 977 35.74 -11.09 5.60
N PHE A 978 34.71 -11.81 6.03
CA PHE A 978 33.86 -11.46 7.17
C PHE A 978 34.40 -12.01 8.50
N LYS A 979 35.44 -12.84 8.48
CA LYS A 979 35.94 -13.55 9.67
C LYS A 979 36.38 -12.57 10.75
N ASN A 980 35.83 -12.74 11.95
CA ASN A 980 36.21 -11.98 13.14
C ASN A 980 36.03 -12.82 14.42
N ASP A 981 36.44 -12.27 15.57
CA ASP A 981 36.38 -12.97 16.86
C ASP A 981 34.95 -13.04 17.45
N ARG A 982 33.96 -12.37 16.83
CA ARG A 982 32.60 -12.32 17.34
C ARG A 982 31.75 -13.50 16.91
N MET A 983 31.90 -13.99 15.68
CA MET A 983 31.13 -15.12 15.14
C MET A 983 31.99 -16.03 14.26
N SER A 984 32.06 -17.32 14.61
CA SER A 984 32.66 -18.34 13.75
C SER A 984 31.64 -18.80 12.71
N THR A 985 32.00 -18.72 11.42
CA THR A 985 31.11 -19.11 10.32
C THR A 985 31.69 -20.28 9.55
N TYR A 986 30.84 -21.27 9.28
CA TYR A 986 31.15 -22.43 8.46
C TYR A 986 30.07 -22.63 7.40
N LEU A 987 30.43 -23.34 6.32
CA LEU A 987 29.54 -23.53 5.18
C LEU A 987 29.09 -24.99 5.07
N LEU A 988 27.80 -25.18 4.83
CA LEU A 988 27.20 -26.44 4.40
C LEU A 988 26.75 -26.29 2.94
N LEU A 989 27.19 -27.22 2.09
CA LEU A 989 26.71 -27.23 0.70
C LEU A 989 25.46 -28.09 0.58
N SER A 990 24.37 -27.46 0.13
CA SER A 990 23.08 -28.10 -0.05
C SER A 990 23.03 -28.89 -1.35
N ILE A 991 22.77 -30.18 -1.23
CA ILE A 991 22.33 -31.04 -2.31
C ILE A 991 20.83 -30.81 -2.49
N ASP A 992 20.45 -30.33 -3.67
CA ASP A 992 19.04 -30.17 -4.06
C ASP A 992 18.50 -31.54 -4.48
N ARG A 993 17.57 -32.09 -3.69
CA ARG A 993 16.96 -33.41 -3.94
C ARG A 993 16.23 -33.53 -5.27
N THR A 994 15.94 -32.42 -5.95
CA THR A 994 15.36 -32.42 -7.31
C THR A 994 16.39 -32.69 -8.41
N LYS A 995 17.68 -32.75 -8.08
CA LYS A 995 18.80 -32.95 -9.01
C LYS A 995 19.27 -34.41 -9.05
N SER A 996 20.15 -34.71 -10.00
CA SER A 996 20.67 -36.06 -10.25
C SER A 996 21.75 -36.47 -9.24
N ALA A 997 22.00 -37.78 -9.12
CA ALA A 997 23.11 -38.32 -8.32
C ALA A 997 24.48 -37.75 -8.74
N THR A 998 24.69 -37.50 -10.04
CA THR A 998 25.92 -36.87 -10.55
C THR A 998 26.08 -35.44 -10.03
N ASN A 999 24.99 -34.67 -9.98
CA ASN A 999 25.00 -33.32 -9.43
C ASN A 999 25.29 -33.33 -7.92
N ALA A 1000 24.73 -34.29 -7.19
CA ALA A 1000 25.02 -34.49 -5.77
C ALA A 1000 26.50 -34.85 -5.53
N LEU A 1001 27.07 -35.73 -6.35
CA LEU A 1001 28.50 -36.07 -6.30
C LEU A 1001 29.38 -34.84 -6.58
N GLU A 1002 29.01 -34.02 -7.57
CA GLU A 1002 29.73 -32.78 -7.87
C GLU A 1002 29.70 -31.79 -6.70
N VAL A 1003 28.56 -31.66 -6.01
CA VAL A 1003 28.45 -30.82 -4.79
C VAL A 1003 29.30 -31.39 -3.66
N VAL A 1004 29.33 -32.71 -3.48
CA VAL A 1004 30.19 -33.37 -2.49
C VAL A 1004 31.67 -33.19 -2.83
N ASP A 1005 32.05 -33.30 -4.11
CA ASP A 1005 33.43 -33.08 -4.55
C ASP A 1005 33.87 -31.63 -4.31
N LEU A 1006 32.99 -30.65 -4.53
CA LEU A 1006 33.23 -29.26 -4.15
C LEU A 1006 33.35 -29.10 -2.63
N ALA A 1007 32.50 -29.77 -1.85
CA ALA A 1007 32.57 -29.71 -0.39
C ALA A 1007 33.91 -30.27 0.13
N ILE A 1008 34.36 -31.43 -0.39
CA ILE A 1008 35.66 -32.03 -0.07
C ILE A 1008 36.79 -31.09 -0.46
N LYS A 1009 36.76 -30.55 -1.69
CA LYS A 1009 37.79 -29.65 -2.21
C LYS A 1009 37.99 -28.43 -1.31
N TYR A 1010 36.91 -27.89 -0.74
CA TYR A 1010 36.95 -26.66 0.05
C TYR A 1010 36.82 -26.86 1.56
N GLN A 1011 37.04 -28.09 2.09
CA GLN A 1011 37.06 -28.35 3.53
C GLN A 1011 38.04 -27.43 4.28
N HIS A 1012 39.24 -27.26 3.72
CA HIS A 1012 40.28 -26.40 4.30
C HIS A 1012 39.90 -24.91 4.37
N ARG A 1013 38.84 -24.48 3.68
CA ARG A 1013 38.33 -23.09 3.66
C ARG A 1013 37.07 -22.89 4.50
N GLY A 1014 36.65 -23.91 5.27
CA GLY A 1014 35.50 -23.79 6.18
C GLY A 1014 34.20 -24.41 5.65
N VAL A 1015 34.25 -25.21 4.58
CA VAL A 1015 33.14 -26.13 4.28
C VAL A 1015 33.21 -27.32 5.22
N VAL A 1016 32.22 -27.51 6.07
CA VAL A 1016 32.26 -28.53 7.15
C VAL A 1016 31.33 -29.70 6.89
N GLY A 1017 30.41 -29.57 5.93
CA GLY A 1017 29.43 -30.61 5.69
C GLY A 1017 28.57 -30.38 4.46
N VAL A 1018 27.68 -31.34 4.25
CA VAL A 1018 26.67 -31.31 3.19
C VAL A 1018 25.30 -31.54 3.81
N GLU A 1019 24.29 -30.99 3.16
CA GLU A 1019 22.91 -31.21 3.57
C GLU A 1019 22.01 -31.60 2.41
N LEU A 1020 20.90 -32.28 2.72
CA LEU A 1020 19.87 -32.59 1.73
C LEU A 1020 18.66 -31.68 1.96
N GLY A 1021 18.39 -30.82 0.99
CA GLY A 1021 17.27 -29.88 0.99
C GLY A 1021 16.54 -29.87 -0.35
N GLY A 1022 15.72 -28.85 -0.58
CA GLY A 1022 14.88 -28.72 -1.78
C GLY A 1022 13.45 -29.21 -1.54
N ASP A 1023 12.67 -29.38 -2.61
CA ASP A 1023 11.24 -29.75 -2.52
C ASP A 1023 11.07 -31.17 -1.96
N PRO A 1024 10.54 -31.35 -0.72
CA PRO A 1024 10.45 -32.65 -0.06
C PRO A 1024 9.45 -33.60 -0.75
N SER A 1025 8.66 -33.11 -1.71
CA SER A 1025 7.76 -33.93 -2.52
C SER A 1025 8.42 -34.56 -3.75
N LYS A 1026 9.71 -34.31 -3.98
CA LYS A 1026 10.41 -34.69 -5.22
C LYS A 1026 11.74 -35.39 -4.95
N GLY A 1027 12.13 -36.25 -5.90
CA GLY A 1027 13.42 -36.94 -5.91
C GLY A 1027 13.42 -38.23 -5.09
N ASP A 1028 14.05 -39.26 -5.65
CA ASP A 1028 14.34 -40.51 -4.94
C ASP A 1028 15.65 -40.32 -4.15
N VAL A 1029 15.55 -40.30 -2.82
CA VAL A 1029 16.71 -40.05 -1.96
C VAL A 1029 17.75 -41.18 -2.05
N SER A 1030 17.35 -42.39 -2.44
CA SER A 1030 18.25 -43.55 -2.50
C SER A 1030 19.41 -43.36 -3.48
N ILE A 1031 19.21 -42.54 -4.52
CA ILE A 1031 20.23 -42.24 -5.53
C ILE A 1031 21.40 -41.44 -4.96
N PHE A 1032 21.22 -40.78 -3.82
CA PHE A 1032 22.26 -39.97 -3.16
C PHE A 1032 23.11 -40.78 -2.18
N ALA A 1033 22.83 -42.08 -2.00
CA ALA A 1033 23.56 -42.94 -1.07
C ALA A 1033 25.08 -42.92 -1.31
N SER A 1034 25.50 -42.94 -2.57
CA SER A 1034 26.92 -42.88 -2.94
C SER A 1034 27.56 -41.53 -2.62
N ALA A 1035 26.83 -40.43 -2.83
CA ALA A 1035 27.30 -39.08 -2.53
C ALA A 1035 27.47 -38.88 -1.01
N PHE A 1036 26.49 -39.26 -0.19
CA PHE A 1036 26.60 -39.17 1.27
C PHE A 1036 27.62 -40.16 1.85
N LYS A 1037 27.76 -41.37 1.28
CA LYS A 1037 28.86 -42.27 1.67
C LYS A 1037 30.21 -41.60 1.42
N ARG A 1038 30.40 -41.02 0.23
CA ARG A 1038 31.64 -40.32 -0.14
C ARG A 1038 31.92 -39.14 0.79
N ALA A 1039 30.90 -38.35 1.15
CA ALA A 1039 31.03 -37.25 2.09
C ALA A 1039 31.57 -37.75 3.45
N ARG A 1040 31.00 -38.82 4.01
CA ARG A 1040 31.48 -39.43 5.27
C ARG A 1040 32.89 -40.00 5.16
N ASP A 1041 33.19 -40.71 4.06
CA ASP A 1041 34.51 -41.30 3.83
C ASP A 1041 35.62 -40.23 3.82
N HIS A 1042 35.27 -38.95 3.55
CA HIS A 1042 36.17 -37.80 3.56
C HIS A 1042 35.95 -36.86 4.77
N GLY A 1043 35.23 -37.31 5.80
CA GLY A 1043 35.08 -36.58 7.06
C GLY A 1043 34.18 -35.34 7.00
N LEU A 1044 33.29 -35.21 6.01
CA LEU A 1044 32.25 -34.17 6.01
C LEU A 1044 31.07 -34.57 6.91
N HIS A 1045 30.55 -33.61 7.65
CA HIS A 1045 29.33 -33.77 8.45
C HIS A 1045 28.07 -33.76 7.58
N ILE A 1046 27.02 -34.42 8.05
CA ILE A 1046 25.75 -34.59 7.33
C ILE A 1046 24.58 -34.13 8.21
N THR A 1047 23.80 -33.20 7.66
CA THR A 1047 22.47 -32.85 8.19
C THR A 1047 21.41 -33.06 7.11
N LEU A 1048 20.24 -33.57 7.46
CA LEU A 1048 19.20 -33.91 6.47
C LEU A 1048 17.88 -33.28 6.86
N HIS A 1049 17.20 -32.63 5.91
CA HIS A 1049 15.79 -32.35 6.09
C HIS A 1049 15.01 -33.66 6.20
N PHE A 1050 14.26 -33.86 7.29
CA PHE A 1050 13.71 -35.16 7.67
C PHE A 1050 12.24 -35.05 8.08
N ALA A 1051 11.37 -35.82 7.43
CA ALA A 1051 9.93 -35.83 7.69
C ALA A 1051 9.29 -34.41 7.73
N GLU A 1052 9.71 -33.52 6.82
CA GLU A 1052 9.19 -32.14 6.72
C GLU A 1052 7.70 -32.10 6.41
N THR A 1053 7.24 -33.05 5.62
CA THR A 1053 5.85 -33.19 5.18
C THR A 1053 5.40 -34.62 5.38
N ALA A 1054 4.08 -34.83 5.42
CA ALA A 1054 3.49 -36.17 5.44
C ALA A 1054 3.96 -37.06 4.26
N PHE A 1055 4.30 -36.46 3.12
CA PHE A 1055 4.83 -37.20 1.96
C PHE A 1055 6.24 -37.75 2.22
N SER A 1056 7.14 -36.90 2.70
CA SER A 1056 8.52 -37.27 3.06
C SER A 1056 8.63 -38.11 4.34
N ALA A 1057 7.53 -38.38 5.03
CA ALA A 1057 7.48 -39.16 6.27
C ALA A 1057 7.33 -40.68 6.05
N CYS A 1058 7.45 -41.15 4.80
CA CYS A 1058 7.31 -42.58 4.51
C CYS A 1058 8.50 -43.39 5.08
N SER A 1059 8.22 -44.56 5.64
CA SER A 1059 9.24 -45.36 6.34
C SER A 1059 10.42 -45.75 5.46
N THR A 1060 10.23 -45.93 4.15
CA THR A 1060 11.30 -46.28 3.20
C THR A 1060 12.28 -45.13 3.03
N GLU A 1061 11.78 -43.90 2.83
CA GLU A 1061 12.62 -42.70 2.71
C GLU A 1061 13.34 -42.43 4.03
N LEU A 1062 12.63 -42.47 5.17
CA LEU A 1062 13.22 -42.21 6.48
C LEU A 1062 14.32 -43.24 6.83
N LYS A 1063 14.11 -44.53 6.54
CA LYS A 1063 15.16 -45.57 6.68
C LYS A 1063 16.36 -45.27 5.79
N THR A 1064 16.11 -44.83 4.56
CA THR A 1064 17.17 -44.50 3.60
C THR A 1064 17.98 -43.30 4.08
N LEU A 1065 17.33 -42.22 4.52
CA LEU A 1065 18.00 -41.04 5.08
C LEU A 1065 18.80 -41.39 6.34
N LEU A 1066 18.25 -42.21 7.26
CA LEU A 1066 19.00 -42.69 8.44
C LEU A 1066 20.16 -43.63 8.08
N SER A 1067 20.10 -44.32 6.95
CA SER A 1067 21.21 -45.15 6.44
C SER A 1067 22.40 -44.29 5.97
N PHE A 1068 22.17 -43.01 5.70
CA PHE A 1068 23.23 -42.04 5.40
C PHE A 1068 23.98 -41.59 6.66
N GLN A 1069 23.60 -42.08 7.84
CA GLN A 1069 24.24 -41.82 9.12
C GLN A 1069 24.42 -40.31 9.39
N PRO A 1070 23.34 -39.50 9.33
CA PRO A 1070 23.43 -38.08 9.63
C PRO A 1070 23.71 -37.85 11.12
N GLU A 1071 24.41 -36.76 11.44
CA GLU A 1071 24.58 -36.30 12.81
C GLU A 1071 23.41 -35.41 13.28
N ARG A 1072 22.75 -34.72 12.34
CA ARG A 1072 21.61 -33.84 12.63
C ARG A 1072 20.46 -33.98 11.64
N LEU A 1073 19.26 -33.65 12.11
CA LEU A 1073 18.02 -33.69 11.34
C LEU A 1073 17.29 -32.34 11.43
N GLY A 1074 16.89 -31.82 10.27
CA GLY A 1074 16.08 -30.61 10.14
C GLY A 1074 14.59 -30.89 10.16
N HIS A 1075 13.83 -29.97 10.74
CA HIS A 1075 12.36 -29.97 10.84
C HIS A 1075 11.76 -31.04 11.72
N VAL A 1076 11.85 -32.33 11.36
CA VAL A 1076 11.28 -33.47 12.12
C VAL A 1076 9.81 -33.29 12.54
N ILE A 1077 8.98 -32.85 11.61
CA ILE A 1077 7.57 -32.48 11.86
C ILE A 1077 6.66 -33.70 11.91
N HIS A 1078 6.69 -34.52 10.86
CA HIS A 1078 5.80 -35.67 10.69
C HIS A 1078 6.47 -37.01 11.02
N VAL A 1079 7.38 -37.04 11.99
CA VAL A 1079 8.14 -38.25 12.34
C VAL A 1079 7.21 -39.30 12.97
N PRO A 1080 7.12 -40.53 12.44
CA PRO A 1080 6.38 -41.63 13.07
C PRO A 1080 7.04 -42.09 14.37
N ASP A 1081 6.27 -42.60 15.34
CA ASP A 1081 6.78 -42.92 16.69
C ASP A 1081 7.94 -43.92 16.69
N SER A 1082 7.93 -44.93 15.81
CA SER A 1082 9.03 -45.88 15.67
C SER A 1082 10.37 -45.24 15.24
N PHE A 1083 10.33 -44.12 14.53
CA PHE A 1083 11.52 -43.35 14.18
C PHE A 1083 11.89 -42.36 15.28
N LYS A 1084 10.94 -41.91 16.12
CA LYS A 1084 11.27 -41.06 17.27
C LYS A 1084 12.14 -41.81 18.27
N GLU A 1085 11.81 -43.07 18.54
CA GLU A 1085 12.62 -43.96 19.37
C GLU A 1085 14.04 -44.11 18.81
N GLU A 1086 14.17 -44.32 17.50
CA GLU A 1086 15.47 -44.47 16.84
C GLU A 1086 16.31 -43.18 16.86
N ILE A 1087 15.67 -42.02 16.66
CA ILE A 1087 16.31 -40.70 16.76
C ILE A 1087 16.85 -40.47 18.18
N ALA A 1088 16.03 -40.75 19.20
CA ALA A 1088 16.42 -40.62 20.60
C ALA A 1088 17.54 -41.61 20.96
N ARG A 1089 17.43 -42.88 20.54
CA ARG A 1089 18.45 -43.92 20.77
C ARG A 1089 19.80 -43.54 20.18
N ARG A 1090 19.82 -42.91 19.00
CA ARG A 1090 21.04 -42.42 18.34
C ARG A 1090 21.50 -41.04 18.80
N LYS A 1091 20.70 -40.35 19.63
CA LYS A 1091 20.96 -38.99 20.13
C LYS A 1091 21.24 -37.98 19.02
N LEU A 1092 20.47 -38.04 17.93
CA LEU A 1092 20.65 -37.13 16.79
C LEU A 1092 20.26 -35.69 17.17
N GLY A 1093 21.01 -34.69 16.67
CA GLY A 1093 20.69 -33.28 16.89
C GLY A 1093 19.50 -32.82 16.03
N LEU A 1094 18.60 -32.00 16.60
CA LEU A 1094 17.36 -31.57 15.94
C LEU A 1094 17.34 -30.07 15.70
N GLU A 1095 17.33 -29.67 14.42
CA GLU A 1095 17.26 -28.27 13.97
C GLU A 1095 15.79 -27.86 13.79
N LEU A 1096 15.21 -27.16 14.78
CA LEU A 1096 13.78 -26.82 14.83
C LEU A 1096 13.52 -25.36 14.47
N CYS A 1097 12.62 -25.14 13.51
CA CYS A 1097 12.30 -23.82 12.97
C CYS A 1097 10.88 -23.37 13.37
N LEU A 1098 10.70 -22.84 14.58
CA LEU A 1098 9.39 -22.50 15.18
C LEU A 1098 8.53 -21.60 14.28
N SER A 1099 8.96 -20.37 14.03
CA SER A 1099 8.18 -19.38 13.27
C SER A 1099 7.89 -19.86 11.84
N CYS A 1100 8.87 -20.50 11.20
CA CYS A 1100 8.68 -21.06 9.86
C CYS A 1100 7.62 -22.16 9.85
N ASN A 1101 7.65 -23.08 10.80
CA ASN A 1101 6.72 -24.21 10.82
C ASN A 1101 5.28 -23.75 11.10
N VAL A 1102 5.10 -22.76 11.97
CA VAL A 1102 3.79 -22.18 12.31
C VAL A 1102 3.25 -21.31 11.18
N HIS A 1103 4.01 -20.30 10.75
CA HIS A 1103 3.52 -19.34 9.76
C HIS A 1103 3.39 -19.96 8.35
N ALA A 1104 4.26 -20.90 7.98
CA ALA A 1104 4.12 -21.65 6.73
C ALA A 1104 3.10 -22.80 6.81
N LYS A 1105 2.38 -22.93 7.93
CA LYS A 1105 1.33 -23.96 8.16
C LYS A 1105 1.81 -25.39 7.91
N LEU A 1106 3.06 -25.67 8.28
CA LEU A 1106 3.63 -27.03 8.21
C LEU A 1106 3.18 -27.91 9.38
N ILE A 1107 2.67 -27.30 10.46
CA ILE A 1107 1.99 -27.98 11.56
C ILE A 1107 0.52 -27.56 11.63
N GLN A 1108 -0.31 -28.35 12.31
CA GLN A 1108 -1.66 -27.96 12.69
C GLN A 1108 -1.62 -27.26 14.06
N GLY A 1109 -2.24 -26.08 14.17
CA GLY A 1109 -2.27 -25.29 15.40
C GLY A 1109 -1.26 -24.15 15.44
N GLY A 1110 -1.05 -23.58 16.62
CA GLY A 1110 -0.14 -22.45 16.87
C GLY A 1110 1.21 -22.88 17.44
N PHE A 1111 1.99 -21.93 17.95
CA PHE A 1111 3.23 -22.22 18.66
C PHE A 1111 3.11 -23.25 19.81
N PRO A 1112 2.02 -23.29 20.61
CA PRO A 1112 1.84 -24.31 21.64
C PRO A 1112 1.77 -25.74 21.10
N ASP A 1113 1.32 -25.91 19.85
CA ASP A 1113 1.13 -27.20 19.20
C ASP A 1113 2.39 -27.68 18.47
N HIS A 1114 3.47 -26.90 18.49
CA HIS A 1114 4.72 -27.25 17.84
C HIS A 1114 5.39 -28.44 18.53
N HIS A 1115 5.89 -29.40 17.73
CA HIS A 1115 6.60 -30.62 18.19
C HIS A 1115 7.89 -30.34 18.99
N PHE A 1116 8.30 -29.08 19.11
CA PHE A 1116 9.32 -28.63 20.09
C PHE A 1116 8.90 -29.01 21.52
N GLY A 1117 7.62 -28.87 21.85
CA GLY A 1117 7.08 -29.25 23.16
C GLY A 1117 7.31 -30.73 23.50
N TYR A 1118 7.29 -31.61 22.49
CA TYR A 1118 7.64 -33.02 22.65
C TYR A 1118 9.16 -33.22 22.74
N TRP A 1119 9.92 -32.71 21.75
CA TRP A 1119 11.35 -32.99 21.61
C TRP A 1119 12.22 -32.39 22.71
N ARG A 1120 11.83 -31.26 23.30
CA ARG A 1120 12.57 -30.65 24.42
C ARG A 1120 12.64 -31.54 25.67
N ASN A 1121 11.76 -32.54 25.77
CA ASN A 1121 11.69 -33.48 26.89
C ASN A 1121 12.31 -34.85 26.56
N GLN A 1122 12.89 -35.03 25.37
CA GLN A 1122 13.54 -36.28 24.96
C GLN A 1122 15.07 -36.19 25.13
N ASP A 1123 15.75 -37.33 25.17
CA ASP A 1123 17.22 -37.44 25.26
C ASP A 1123 17.90 -37.18 23.90
N CYS A 1124 17.59 -36.04 23.28
CA CYS A 1124 18.17 -35.57 22.02
C CYS A 1124 18.51 -34.07 22.09
N PRO A 1125 19.65 -33.62 21.53
CA PRO A 1125 19.97 -32.19 21.47
C PRO A 1125 19.01 -31.42 20.55
N VAL A 1126 18.43 -30.33 21.02
CA VAL A 1126 17.51 -29.46 20.24
C VAL A 1126 18.15 -28.10 20.02
N ILE A 1127 18.12 -27.62 18.78
CA ILE A 1127 18.69 -26.34 18.34
C ILE A 1127 17.61 -25.54 17.62
N LEU A 1128 17.29 -24.34 18.12
CA LEU A 1128 16.35 -23.44 17.47
C LEU A 1128 17.04 -22.70 16.32
N CYS A 1129 16.45 -22.76 15.13
CA CYS A 1129 17.03 -22.21 13.90
C CYS A 1129 16.04 -21.27 13.19
N VAL A 1130 16.56 -20.26 12.48
CA VAL A 1130 15.76 -19.40 11.59
C VAL A 1130 15.92 -19.90 10.14
N ARG A 1131 14.82 -20.31 9.49
CA ARG A 1131 14.88 -20.98 8.17
C ARG A 1131 15.18 -20.01 7.03
N LEU A 1132 14.54 -18.84 7.03
CA LEU A 1132 14.68 -17.76 6.04
C LEU A 1132 14.45 -16.41 6.73
N PRO A 1133 15.49 -15.58 6.94
CA PRO A 1133 15.37 -14.34 7.72
C PRO A 1133 14.60 -13.21 7.02
N ALA A 1134 14.35 -13.28 5.70
CA ALA A 1134 13.83 -12.15 4.90
C ALA A 1134 12.40 -12.34 4.32
N THR A 1135 11.51 -13.08 5.00
CA THR A 1135 10.17 -13.40 4.45
C THR A 1135 8.98 -13.07 5.36
N TYR A 1136 9.16 -12.17 6.33
CA TYR A 1136 8.05 -11.67 7.15
C TYR A 1136 7.96 -10.16 7.02
#